data_AF-A0A9P8UWP3-F1
#
_entry.id   AF-A0A9P8UWP3-F1
#
_cell.length_a   1.000
_cell.length_b   1.000
_cell.length_c   1.000
_cell.angle_alpha   90.00
_cell.angle_beta   90.00
_cell.angle_gamma   90.00
#
_symmetry.space_group_name_H-M   'P 1'
#
loop_
_entity.id
_entity.type
_entity.pdbx_description
1 polymer ?
#
loop_
_entity_poly.entity_id
_entity_poly.type
_entity_poly.pdbx_seq_one_letter_code
_entity_poly.pdbx_strand_id
1 'polypeptide(L)'
;MSLEQSGVGRRPFHQPIANTPGTTATEPDSSAVFHRSLSHKFLRLSRGKRNKLFFEDGRSVIDASGGASVACIGHGDPRVKDAIAAQLDKISYCATIWYTTDVCEELCQQLVSSTHGNMTKALIVSSGSEAMEAAMKLARQFFLEKPIPEPHRVNFIARQHSYHGTTLGSLSMGGHVYRRAKFEPMLLKNISRVSPCFSYRFQDAGESCEQYVSRLAQELDAEFQRIGPETVCAFVAEPVVGAALGAVPAVTGYFKAMRQVCDKYGALLILDEVMCGMGRTGTLHAWEQEGVVPDIQTLGKCLGGGYQPIAAVLVNAKVVDVLSSGTGAFVHGHTYQGHPIACAAALEVQKIIKEEKLLENVQTMGSLLSRRLIEGLSRHPNVGRISGRGLFWGIEFVANKETREPFPVASGVAMNMAELGLNEAYGIAIYPGTGTADGVRGDHVIISPAYNSTAEEVEEIASIFERLVTDFFAMAVGLTNGRHAADEEARAEVDVLNSRLDKTTQLTKKIQSCLGRLEVTGKNVRDVSAPLNGETKKLQILGNNIDAVIAAIERLRQPADSKNDEEQIIRQGPDKAGLSNYLNSIQRLTRALQNMETTNLRANQQTKADLQRLIQNGNASLESHFDKILRGETPISVEPLNFTTKGKPFPVIAQDKISRLSLINSYVGSNATTENPLVKIYAEVRGQYLQKTLVNLAFASVNTAKKTSPGTLYKAGTNGIGEYAKALEGMCVAEHENICNIFTRQDWGAVLQLTCQVPMAELARTVRELNNHIKAHLATDCFLAYEIVEILSSLASSLEERTGELKSTLAAALKPVRETAKLSMAELLDETKQKINMIQTLPPDGAPIPAVSATMQRMQTMVEFLRPISSIVISLGNGGWKSAAAANNSTDAIPSLASFDIGADGKDIFAHYCTDTIEALLSNLDAKARLLLKGRSVQGVFLANCITIVERMVLESGLGPLLEGRLGVLDTWRKKAKAMYGETCKELSMQLFDVIHTNRAQRPPSGTNESASVVKGLSSKDKESIKNKFLAFNAGFDDLVVKHKTYSMEREVRNMFAKDIQQVLEPLYNRFWDRYHEIDKGKGKYVKYDKSSIAAVFLSLF
;
A
#
# COMPACT_ATOMS: atom_id res chain seq x y z
N MET A 1 -5.17 25.45 -34.63
CA MET A 1 -6.36 24.87 -35.28
C MET A 1 -6.41 23.39 -34.93
N SER A 2 -7.45 23.05 -34.17
CA SER A 2 -8.06 21.75 -33.88
C SER A 2 -7.66 20.55 -34.73
N LEU A 3 -7.41 19.41 -34.06
CA LEU A 3 -8.03 18.13 -34.42
C LEU A 3 -8.06 17.21 -33.18
N GLU A 4 -9.26 16.67 -32.97
CA GLU A 4 -9.73 15.91 -31.82
C GLU A 4 -9.26 14.44 -31.79
N GLN A 5 -9.18 13.94 -30.57
CA GLN A 5 -9.59 12.62 -30.08
C GLN A 5 -9.74 11.45 -31.08
N SER A 6 -8.86 10.45 -30.94
CA SER A 6 -9.22 9.05 -31.09
C SER A 6 -8.56 8.22 -30.00
N GLY A 7 -9.27 8.04 -28.89
CA GLY A 7 -8.88 7.14 -27.81
C GLY A 7 -9.08 5.69 -28.22
N VAL A 8 -8.00 4.91 -28.26
CA VAL A 8 -8.06 3.44 -28.27
C VAL A 8 -7.68 2.97 -26.87
N GLY A 9 -8.69 2.86 -26.01
CA GLY A 9 -8.57 2.19 -24.73
C GLY A 9 -8.30 0.70 -24.94
N ARG A 10 -7.08 0.24 -24.66
CA ARG A 10 -6.77 -1.19 -24.57
C ARG A 10 -7.39 -1.75 -23.29
N ARG A 11 -8.47 -2.52 -23.43
CA ARG A 11 -9.03 -3.35 -22.34
C ARG A 11 -8.08 -4.53 -22.06
N PRO A 12 -7.73 -4.86 -20.81
CA PRO A 12 -7.18 -6.16 -20.48
C PRO A 12 -8.34 -7.18 -20.50
N PHE A 13 -8.29 -8.12 -21.45
CA PHE A 13 -9.22 -9.24 -21.51
C PHE A 13 -8.74 -10.36 -20.58
N HIS A 14 -9.31 -10.41 -19.38
CA HIS A 14 -9.42 -11.63 -18.58
C HIS A 14 -10.89 -12.06 -18.60
N GLN A 15 -11.24 -13.08 -19.38
CA GLN A 15 -12.48 -13.81 -19.19
C GLN A 15 -12.16 -15.08 -18.38
N PRO A 16 -12.84 -15.34 -17.26
CA PRO A 16 -12.73 -16.61 -16.55
C PRO A 16 -13.41 -17.71 -17.38
N ILE A 17 -12.74 -18.86 -17.51
CA ILE A 17 -13.33 -20.06 -18.12
C ILE A 17 -14.42 -20.58 -17.17
N ALA A 18 -15.63 -20.64 -17.72
CA ALA A 18 -16.89 -21.28 -17.30
C ALA A 18 -17.03 -21.80 -15.86
N ASN A 19 -18.00 -21.18 -15.18
CA ASN A 19 -18.69 -21.60 -13.96
C ASN A 19 -18.95 -23.10 -13.85
N THR A 20 -18.60 -23.66 -12.69
CA THR A 20 -19.33 -24.77 -12.07
C THR A 20 -20.78 -24.32 -11.85
N PRO A 21 -21.81 -25.07 -12.29
CA PRO A 21 -23.19 -24.61 -12.17
C PRO A 21 -23.65 -24.72 -10.70
N GLY A 22 -23.68 -23.57 -10.02
CA GLY A 22 -24.33 -23.44 -8.72
C GLY A 22 -23.56 -22.55 -7.75
N THR A 23 -23.51 -21.24 -7.98
CA THR A 23 -23.32 -20.25 -6.90
C THR A 23 -23.74 -18.86 -7.37
N THR A 24 -24.44 -18.18 -6.48
CA THR A 24 -25.08 -16.87 -6.62
C THR A 24 -24.10 -15.73 -6.90
N ALA A 25 -24.61 -14.64 -7.49
CA ALA A 25 -23.89 -13.41 -7.81
C ALA A 25 -22.90 -12.97 -6.72
N THR A 26 -21.63 -12.85 -7.08
CA THR A 26 -20.51 -12.59 -6.16
C THR A 26 -20.40 -11.12 -5.79
N GLU A 27 -20.43 -10.82 -4.50
CA GLU A 27 -20.08 -9.52 -3.91
C GLU A 27 -18.69 -9.05 -4.37
N PRO A 28 -18.46 -7.72 -4.52
CA PRO A 28 -17.14 -7.18 -4.78
C PRO A 28 -16.19 -7.52 -3.61
N ASP A 29 -15.03 -8.09 -3.92
CA ASP A 29 -14.01 -8.48 -2.94
C ASP A 29 -13.55 -7.24 -2.14
N SER A 30 -13.96 -7.17 -0.88
CA SER A 30 -13.78 -6.05 0.04
C SER A 30 -12.36 -5.98 0.63
N SER A 31 -11.36 -6.55 -0.03
CA SER A 31 -10.00 -6.62 0.49
C SER A 31 -9.32 -5.25 0.46
N ALA A 32 -8.87 -4.77 1.63
CA ALA A 32 -8.01 -3.59 1.73
C ALA A 32 -6.57 -3.83 1.19
N VAL A 33 -6.24 -5.06 0.78
CA VAL A 33 -4.92 -5.40 0.26
C VAL A 33 -4.83 -4.97 -1.21
N PHE A 34 -3.83 -4.15 -1.54
CA PHE A 34 -3.50 -3.81 -2.92
C PHE A 34 -2.82 -4.99 -3.62
N HIS A 35 -3.62 -5.95 -4.06
CA HIS A 35 -3.15 -7.15 -4.72
C HIS A 35 -2.44 -6.84 -6.04
N ARG A 36 -1.49 -7.71 -6.43
CA ARG A 36 -0.75 -7.58 -7.70
C ARG A 36 -1.67 -7.58 -8.93
N SER A 37 -2.84 -8.20 -8.80
CA SER A 37 -3.95 -8.08 -9.75
C SER A 37 -5.19 -7.68 -8.97
N LEU A 38 -5.82 -6.58 -9.39
CA LEU A 38 -7.02 -6.04 -8.73
C LEU A 38 -8.30 -6.81 -9.10
N SER A 39 -8.23 -7.68 -10.10
CA SER A 39 -9.38 -8.47 -10.58
C SER A 39 -9.26 -9.97 -10.27
N HIS A 40 -8.10 -10.43 -9.80
CA HIS A 40 -7.87 -11.83 -9.48
C HIS A 40 -8.23 -12.09 -8.01
N LYS A 41 -9.05 -13.11 -7.78
CA LYS A 41 -9.42 -13.55 -6.43
C LYS A 41 -8.37 -14.53 -5.91
N PHE A 42 -7.51 -14.08 -5.01
CA PHE A 42 -6.45 -14.91 -4.43
C PHE A 42 -7.00 -15.86 -3.36
N LEU A 43 -6.54 -17.12 -3.38
CA LEU A 43 -6.84 -18.10 -2.34
C LEU A 43 -6.14 -17.72 -1.02
N ARG A 44 -6.88 -17.78 0.10
CA ARG A 44 -6.35 -17.48 1.44
C ARG A 44 -5.74 -18.73 2.08
N LEU A 45 -4.54 -18.57 2.62
CA LEU A 45 -3.80 -19.62 3.34
C LEU A 45 -4.07 -19.52 4.84
N SER A 46 -4.38 -20.64 5.48
CA SER A 46 -4.58 -20.75 6.93
C SER A 46 -3.31 -21.16 7.67
N ARG A 47 -2.47 -22.03 7.06
CA ARG A 47 -1.21 -22.51 7.66
C ARG A 47 -0.26 -23.11 6.63
N GLY A 48 1.04 -23.11 6.92
CA GLY A 48 2.04 -23.94 6.25
C GLY A 48 2.62 -25.02 7.18
N LYS A 49 2.95 -26.20 6.65
CA LYS A 49 3.66 -27.26 7.38
C LYS A 49 4.55 -28.06 6.43
N ARG A 50 5.86 -28.12 6.70
CA ARG A 50 6.84 -28.78 5.82
C ARG A 50 6.70 -28.27 4.39
N ASN A 51 6.49 -29.14 3.42
CA ASN A 51 6.28 -28.83 2.00
C ASN A 51 4.79 -28.62 1.63
N LYS A 52 3.87 -28.41 2.58
CA LYS A 52 2.44 -28.23 2.30
C LYS A 52 1.92 -26.88 2.76
N LEU A 53 1.02 -26.32 1.96
CA LEU A 53 0.23 -25.13 2.25
C LEU A 53 -1.23 -25.54 2.41
N PHE A 54 -1.89 -25.02 3.44
CA PHE A 54 -3.29 -25.30 3.76
C PHE A 54 -4.10 -24.04 3.53
N PHE A 55 -5.20 -24.16 2.79
CA PHE A 55 -6.15 -23.07 2.54
C PHE A 55 -7.15 -22.94 3.70
N GLU A 56 -7.91 -21.85 3.75
CA GLU A 56 -9.00 -21.66 4.73
C GLU A 56 -10.17 -22.64 4.52
N ASP A 57 -10.36 -23.15 3.31
CA ASP A 57 -11.42 -24.10 2.96
C ASP A 57 -11.09 -25.57 3.33
N GLY A 58 -9.95 -25.81 3.98
CA GLY A 58 -9.48 -27.13 4.40
C GLY A 58 -8.69 -27.90 3.35
N ARG A 59 -8.64 -27.44 2.09
CA ARG A 59 -7.78 -28.05 1.05
C ARG A 59 -6.31 -27.78 1.35
N SER A 60 -5.43 -28.62 0.81
CA SER A 60 -3.99 -28.43 0.88
C SER A 60 -3.31 -28.66 -0.45
N VAL A 61 -2.21 -27.96 -0.70
CA VAL A 61 -1.35 -28.14 -1.88
C VAL A 61 0.09 -28.42 -1.47
N ILE A 62 0.78 -29.21 -2.28
CA ILE A 62 2.23 -29.41 -2.19
C ILE A 62 2.91 -28.14 -2.73
N ASP A 63 3.72 -27.50 -1.90
CA ASP A 63 4.56 -26.37 -2.26
C ASP A 63 5.81 -26.85 -3.00
N ALA A 64 5.64 -27.13 -4.29
CA ALA A 64 6.71 -27.59 -5.16
C ALA A 64 7.65 -26.46 -5.62
N SER A 65 7.39 -25.21 -5.24
CA SER A 65 8.19 -24.05 -5.63
C SER A 65 8.79 -23.27 -4.46
N GLY A 66 8.33 -23.47 -3.22
CA GLY A 66 8.74 -22.65 -2.08
C GLY A 66 8.33 -21.18 -2.28
N GLY A 67 7.23 -20.92 -3.00
CA GLY A 67 6.86 -19.62 -3.54
C GLY A 67 7.84 -19.17 -4.62
N ALA A 68 8.48 -18.00 -4.44
CA ALA A 68 9.55 -17.55 -5.34
C ALA A 68 10.91 -18.17 -4.94
N SER A 69 10.93 -19.50 -4.74
CA SER A 69 12.05 -20.33 -4.26
C SER A 69 12.63 -19.95 -2.89
N VAL A 70 11.77 -19.42 -2.00
CA VAL A 70 12.16 -18.87 -0.69
C VAL A 70 12.23 -19.94 0.40
N ALA A 71 11.19 -20.78 0.50
CA ALA A 71 10.99 -21.70 1.63
C ALA A 71 11.87 -22.96 1.50
N CYS A 72 13.18 -22.81 1.69
CA CYS A 72 14.17 -23.85 1.44
C CYS A 72 14.12 -25.04 2.41
N ILE A 73 13.65 -24.87 3.65
CA ILE A 73 13.48 -25.97 4.62
C ILE A 73 12.00 -26.31 4.86
N GLY A 74 11.11 -25.78 4.03
CA GLY A 74 9.67 -25.83 4.23
C GLY A 74 9.20 -24.91 5.34
N HIS A 75 7.95 -25.12 5.77
CA HIS A 75 7.20 -24.23 6.67
C HIS A 75 7.06 -24.78 8.09
N GLY A 76 7.15 -23.90 9.08
CA GLY A 76 6.78 -24.19 10.47
C GLY A 76 7.80 -25.01 11.26
N ASP A 77 9.10 -24.87 10.96
CA ASP A 77 10.16 -25.48 11.75
C ASP A 77 10.24 -24.87 13.16
N PRO A 78 10.16 -25.70 14.23
CA PRO A 78 10.15 -25.19 15.60
C PRO A 78 11.49 -24.56 16.00
N ARG A 79 12.63 -25.02 15.49
CA ARG A 79 13.95 -24.50 15.88
C ARG A 79 14.09 -23.02 15.49
N VAL A 80 13.66 -22.68 14.27
CA VAL A 80 13.69 -21.29 13.78
C VAL A 80 12.74 -20.40 14.57
N LYS A 81 11.55 -20.91 14.91
CA LYS A 81 10.59 -20.21 15.76
C LYS A 81 11.18 -19.92 17.15
N ASP A 82 11.82 -20.91 17.76
CA ASP A 82 12.42 -20.80 19.09
C ASP A 82 13.61 -19.82 19.08
N ALA A 83 14.43 -19.85 18.01
CA ALA A 83 15.51 -18.88 17.82
C ALA A 83 15.00 -17.43 17.68
N ILE A 84 13.91 -17.23 16.92
CA ILE A 84 13.24 -15.92 16.79
C ILE A 84 12.70 -15.45 18.14
N ALA A 85 12.00 -16.31 18.88
CA ALA A 85 11.44 -15.97 20.18
C ALA A 85 12.54 -15.63 21.19
N ALA A 86 13.58 -16.44 21.28
CA ALA A 86 14.72 -16.20 22.16
C ALA A 86 15.47 -14.89 21.83
N GLN A 87 15.56 -14.52 20.55
CA GLN A 87 16.14 -13.23 20.17
C GLN A 87 15.23 -12.05 20.53
N LEU A 88 13.91 -12.19 20.37
CA LEU A 88 12.94 -11.17 20.74
C LEU A 88 12.97 -10.86 22.24
N ASP A 89 13.20 -11.87 23.08
CA ASP A 89 13.37 -11.71 24.54
C ASP A 89 14.65 -10.94 24.93
N LYS A 90 15.63 -10.85 24.02
CA LYS A 90 16.89 -10.11 24.24
C LYS A 90 16.80 -8.69 23.70
N ILE A 91 16.67 -8.56 22.37
CA ILE A 91 16.62 -7.27 21.69
C ILE A 91 15.90 -7.43 20.35
N SER A 92 14.86 -6.61 20.17
CA SER A 92 14.06 -6.59 18.94
C SER A 92 14.76 -5.84 17.80
N TYR A 93 15.40 -4.71 18.11
CA TYR A 93 16.01 -3.79 17.14
C TYR A 93 17.24 -3.09 17.71
N CYS A 94 18.26 -2.89 16.87
CA CYS A 94 19.39 -2.01 17.16
C CYS A 94 19.85 -1.28 15.88
N ALA A 95 20.22 -0.01 16.01
CA ALA A 95 20.71 0.79 14.89
C ALA A 95 22.21 0.51 14.62
N THR A 96 22.54 -0.01 13.44
CA THR A 96 23.89 -0.48 13.08
C THR A 96 24.94 0.62 12.94
N ILE A 97 24.54 1.89 13.01
CA ILE A 97 25.47 3.02 13.06
C ILE A 97 26.19 3.12 14.41
N TRP A 98 25.61 2.58 15.50
CA TRP A 98 26.20 2.64 16.85
C TRP A 98 26.37 1.26 17.50
N TYR A 99 25.54 0.29 17.12
CA TYR A 99 25.42 -0.98 17.84
C TYR A 99 25.53 -2.18 16.91
N THR A 100 25.98 -3.31 17.46
CA THR A 100 25.89 -4.64 16.85
C THR A 100 25.26 -5.63 17.84
N THR A 101 24.97 -6.85 17.40
CA THR A 101 24.48 -7.94 18.24
C THR A 101 25.22 -9.22 17.93
N ASP A 102 25.39 -10.07 18.94
CA ASP A 102 26.08 -11.37 18.79
C ASP A 102 25.51 -12.19 17.65
N VAL A 103 24.18 -12.23 17.51
CA VAL A 103 23.51 -13.01 16.45
C VAL A 103 23.80 -12.47 15.04
N CYS A 104 23.98 -11.16 14.89
CA CYS A 104 24.39 -10.56 13.62
C CYS A 104 25.85 -10.90 13.31
N GLU A 105 26.74 -10.77 14.29
CA GLU A 105 28.16 -11.13 14.15
C GLU A 105 28.34 -12.63 13.84
N GLU A 106 27.62 -13.51 14.54
CA GLU A 106 27.63 -14.96 14.31
C GLU A 106 27.16 -15.32 12.90
N LEU A 107 26.07 -14.72 12.42
CA LEU A 107 25.60 -14.93 11.06
C LEU A 107 26.63 -14.47 10.03
N CYS A 108 27.15 -13.25 10.17
CA CYS A 108 28.18 -12.71 9.29
C CYS A 108 29.43 -13.60 9.27
N GLN A 109 29.88 -14.06 10.44
CA GLN A 109 31.02 -14.95 10.56
C GLN A 109 30.76 -16.30 9.89
N GLN A 110 29.59 -16.90 10.09
CA GLN A 110 29.23 -18.17 9.44
C GLN A 110 29.21 -18.04 7.92
N LEU A 111 28.62 -16.97 7.39
CA LEU A 111 28.56 -16.70 5.94
C LEU A 111 29.94 -16.45 5.33
N VAL A 112 30.82 -15.71 6.03
CA VAL A 112 32.18 -15.48 5.55
C VAL A 112 33.01 -16.77 5.60
N SER A 113 32.93 -17.51 6.71
CA SER A 113 33.64 -18.79 6.88
C SER A 113 33.22 -19.84 5.86
N SER A 114 31.97 -19.83 5.40
CA SER A 114 31.50 -20.79 4.40
C SER A 114 32.10 -20.59 3.02
N THR A 115 32.75 -19.45 2.76
CA THR A 115 33.44 -19.16 1.51
C THR A 115 34.87 -19.69 1.47
N HIS A 116 35.33 -20.38 2.52
CA HIS A 116 36.70 -20.91 2.64
C HIS A 116 37.80 -19.83 2.49
N GLY A 117 37.56 -18.64 3.04
CA GLY A 117 38.51 -17.52 3.03
C GLY A 117 38.49 -16.65 1.78
N ASN A 118 37.57 -16.90 0.84
CA ASN A 118 37.44 -16.10 -0.38
C ASN A 118 36.75 -14.74 -0.15
N MET A 119 35.78 -14.70 0.76
CA MET A 119 35.14 -13.46 1.23
C MET A 119 35.64 -13.11 2.62
N THR A 120 35.57 -11.83 3.01
CA THR A 120 36.09 -11.36 4.31
C THR A 120 35.09 -10.55 5.11
N LYS A 121 34.08 -9.94 4.48
CA LYS A 121 33.03 -9.15 5.15
C LYS A 121 31.66 -9.49 4.60
N ALA A 122 30.66 -9.38 5.48
CA ALA A 122 29.25 -9.52 5.15
C ALA A 122 28.48 -8.28 5.62
N LEU A 123 27.53 -7.84 4.80
CA LEU A 123 26.56 -6.79 5.11
C LEU A 123 25.16 -7.41 5.07
N ILE A 124 24.36 -7.23 6.12
CA ILE A 124 23.00 -7.79 6.20
C ILE A 124 21.95 -6.71 5.92
N VAL A 125 21.05 -6.98 4.97
CA VAL A 125 19.94 -6.10 4.55
C VAL A 125 18.62 -6.88 4.51
N SER A 126 17.49 -6.23 4.22
CA SER A 126 16.16 -6.88 4.35
C SER A 126 15.67 -7.57 3.07
N SER A 127 16.22 -7.21 1.90
CA SER A 127 15.79 -7.78 0.63
C SER A 127 16.92 -7.89 -0.42
N GLY A 128 16.76 -8.78 -1.40
CA GLY A 128 17.73 -8.92 -2.49
C GLY A 128 17.86 -7.67 -3.36
N SER A 129 16.79 -6.86 -3.48
CA SER A 129 16.86 -5.58 -4.19
C SER A 129 17.74 -4.57 -3.45
N GLU A 130 17.63 -4.50 -2.11
CA GLU A 130 18.56 -3.71 -1.29
C GLU A 130 19.99 -4.20 -1.40
N ALA A 131 20.21 -5.53 -1.39
CA ALA A 131 21.54 -6.11 -1.56
C ALA A 131 22.18 -5.70 -2.90
N MET A 132 21.39 -5.63 -3.97
CA MET A 132 21.88 -5.17 -5.27
C MET A 132 22.19 -3.67 -5.33
N GLU A 133 21.38 -2.83 -4.69
CA GLU A 133 21.67 -1.38 -4.56
C GLU A 133 22.95 -1.16 -3.73
N ALA A 134 23.12 -1.93 -2.65
CA ALA A 134 24.32 -1.92 -1.82
C ALA A 134 25.56 -2.33 -2.64
N ALA A 135 25.49 -3.44 -3.37
CA ALA A 135 26.58 -3.91 -4.22
C ALA A 135 26.94 -2.91 -5.33
N MET A 136 25.95 -2.25 -5.95
CA MET A 136 26.19 -1.19 -6.95
C MET A 136 26.95 0.00 -6.35
N LYS A 137 26.50 0.48 -5.18
CA LYS A 137 27.17 1.58 -4.45
C LYS A 137 28.56 1.19 -3.98
N LEU A 138 28.74 -0.03 -3.49
CA LEU A 138 30.03 -0.55 -3.03
C LEU A 138 31.03 -0.62 -4.19
N ALA A 139 30.62 -1.13 -5.35
CA ALA A 139 31.45 -1.16 -6.54
C ALA A 139 31.86 0.24 -6.99
N ARG A 140 30.95 1.21 -6.95
CA ARG A 140 31.27 2.62 -7.26
C ARG A 140 32.26 3.21 -6.24
N GLN A 141 32.03 3.01 -4.96
CA GLN A 141 32.87 3.54 -3.89
C GLN A 141 34.28 2.94 -3.91
N PHE A 142 34.42 1.65 -4.22
CA PHE A 142 35.70 0.99 -4.44
C PHE A 142 36.61 1.79 -5.38
N PHE A 143 36.13 2.20 -6.55
CA PHE A 143 36.95 2.94 -7.51
C PHE A 143 37.22 4.39 -7.11
N LEU A 144 36.37 4.99 -6.29
CA LEU A 144 36.62 6.32 -5.71
C LEU A 144 37.72 6.28 -4.65
N GLU A 145 37.90 5.14 -3.98
CA GLU A 145 38.82 4.99 -2.85
C GLU A 145 40.10 4.23 -3.19
N LYS A 146 40.30 3.82 -4.45
CA LYS A 146 41.59 3.29 -4.89
C LYS A 146 42.70 4.31 -4.60
N PRO A 147 43.95 3.85 -4.33
CA PRO A 147 45.10 4.75 -4.12
C PRO A 147 45.29 5.78 -5.24
N ILE A 148 44.97 5.39 -6.48
CA ILE A 148 44.74 6.29 -7.60
C ILE A 148 43.24 6.24 -7.91
N PRO A 149 42.45 7.25 -7.51
CA PRO A 149 41.01 7.25 -7.74
C PRO A 149 40.64 7.22 -9.22
N GLU A 150 39.60 6.46 -9.55
CA GLU A 150 39.05 6.34 -10.91
C GLU A 150 37.60 6.88 -10.95
N PRO A 151 37.40 8.21 -10.80
CA PRO A 151 36.08 8.81 -10.61
C PRO A 151 35.17 8.71 -11.84
N HIS A 152 35.70 8.37 -13.01
CA HIS A 152 34.93 8.18 -14.24
C HIS A 152 34.27 6.79 -14.31
N ARG A 153 34.59 5.84 -13.40
CA ARG A 153 33.88 4.56 -13.31
C ARG A 153 32.48 4.70 -12.75
N VAL A 154 31.50 4.83 -13.62
CA VAL A 154 30.09 5.02 -13.27
C VAL A 154 29.17 4.01 -13.95
N ASN A 155 29.64 3.30 -14.97
CA ASN A 155 28.83 2.43 -15.80
C ASN A 155 28.82 0.98 -15.28
N PHE A 156 27.77 0.23 -15.60
CA PHE A 156 27.66 -1.19 -15.31
C PHE A 156 27.26 -1.95 -16.57
N ILE A 157 27.72 -3.20 -16.67
CA ILE A 157 27.28 -4.13 -17.73
C ILE A 157 26.55 -5.28 -17.06
N ALA A 158 25.33 -5.56 -17.49
CA ALA A 158 24.54 -6.71 -17.05
C ALA A 158 24.15 -7.58 -18.23
N ARG A 159 23.35 -8.63 -18.00
CA ARG A 159 22.82 -9.45 -19.08
C ARG A 159 21.40 -9.01 -19.48
N GLN A 160 21.06 -9.20 -20.74
CA GLN A 160 19.67 -9.33 -21.15
C GLN A 160 19.05 -10.56 -20.48
N HIS A 161 17.73 -10.63 -20.36
CA HIS A 161 17.03 -11.75 -19.71
C HIS A 161 17.53 -12.08 -18.29
N SER A 162 17.85 -11.06 -17.48
CA SER A 162 18.19 -11.21 -16.06
C SER A 162 17.17 -10.52 -15.14
N TYR A 163 17.15 -10.89 -13.86
CA TYR A 163 16.32 -10.24 -12.85
C TYR A 163 17.11 -10.00 -11.56
N HIS A 164 17.37 -8.72 -11.26
CA HIS A 164 18.18 -8.28 -10.11
C HIS A 164 17.36 -7.56 -9.02
N GLY A 165 16.05 -7.36 -9.23
CA GLY A 165 15.18 -6.70 -8.24
C GLY A 165 14.12 -5.78 -8.84
N THR A 166 13.42 -5.05 -7.96
CA THR A 166 12.31 -4.14 -8.33
C THR A 166 12.47 -2.71 -7.81
N THR A 167 13.51 -2.39 -7.03
CA THR A 167 13.86 -0.97 -6.74
C THR A 167 14.42 -0.32 -8.01
N LEU A 168 14.42 1.01 -8.12
CA LEU A 168 14.81 1.66 -9.38
C LEU A 168 16.22 1.26 -9.85
N GLY A 169 17.23 1.21 -8.98
CA GLY A 169 18.59 0.81 -9.38
C GLY A 169 18.69 -0.68 -9.69
N SER A 170 18.12 -1.56 -8.85
CA SER A 170 18.13 -3.01 -9.10
C SER A 170 17.32 -3.43 -10.34
N LEU A 171 16.18 -2.78 -10.59
CA LEU A 171 15.38 -2.95 -11.81
C LEU A 171 16.12 -2.42 -13.05
N SER A 172 16.85 -1.32 -12.90
CA SER A 172 17.71 -0.79 -13.96
C SER A 172 18.89 -1.72 -14.26
N MET A 173 19.38 -2.50 -13.29
CA MET A 173 20.39 -3.54 -13.51
C MET A 173 19.80 -4.75 -14.26
N GLY A 174 18.55 -5.10 -13.98
CA GLY A 174 17.85 -6.24 -14.59
C GLY A 174 17.68 -6.15 -16.11
N GLY A 175 17.59 -7.30 -16.77
CA GLY A 175 17.30 -7.46 -18.20
C GLY A 175 15.85 -7.83 -18.53
N HIS A 176 14.98 -7.99 -17.54
CA HIS A 176 13.59 -8.44 -17.74
C HIS A 176 12.71 -7.36 -18.38
N VAL A 177 12.54 -7.44 -19.71
CA VAL A 177 11.87 -6.44 -20.56
C VAL A 177 10.47 -6.08 -20.05
N TYR A 178 9.60 -7.07 -19.83
CA TYR A 178 8.22 -6.82 -19.37
C TYR A 178 8.14 -6.03 -18.05
N ARG A 179 8.98 -6.37 -17.05
CA ARG A 179 8.99 -5.70 -15.74
C ARG A 179 9.54 -4.28 -15.81
N ARG A 180 10.43 -4.01 -16.77
CA ARG A 180 11.04 -2.69 -16.99
C ARG A 180 10.18 -1.75 -17.82
N ALA A 181 9.39 -2.27 -18.75
CA ALA A 181 8.73 -1.50 -19.80
C ALA A 181 7.97 -0.25 -19.32
N LYS A 182 7.24 -0.34 -18.20
CA LYS A 182 6.48 0.80 -17.65
C LYS A 182 7.35 1.88 -17.01
N PHE A 183 8.59 1.56 -16.67
CA PHE A 183 9.48 2.40 -15.88
C PHE A 183 10.70 2.89 -16.64
N GLU A 184 10.91 2.50 -17.92
CA GLU A 184 12.07 2.89 -18.72
C GLU A 184 12.48 4.38 -18.61
N PRO A 185 11.55 5.36 -18.61
CA PRO A 185 11.92 6.78 -18.44
C PRO A 185 12.55 7.13 -17.08
N MET A 186 12.33 6.30 -16.05
CA MET A 186 12.84 6.45 -14.69
C MET A 186 14.08 5.58 -14.40
N LEU A 187 14.45 4.69 -15.32
CA LEU A 187 15.58 3.78 -15.12
C LEU A 187 16.93 4.49 -15.35
N LEU A 188 17.95 3.99 -14.67
CA LEU A 188 19.32 4.48 -14.77
C LEU A 188 19.88 4.26 -16.18
N LYS A 189 20.49 5.32 -16.75
CA LYS A 189 21.02 5.31 -18.13
C LYS A 189 22.45 4.77 -18.26
N ASN A 190 23.16 4.61 -17.14
CA ASN A 190 24.55 4.15 -17.04
C ASN A 190 24.66 2.61 -16.94
N ILE A 191 23.67 1.87 -17.44
CA ILE A 191 23.66 0.40 -17.40
C ILE A 191 23.46 -0.12 -18.82
N SER A 192 24.47 -0.83 -19.31
CA SER A 192 24.40 -1.54 -20.59
C SER A 192 24.19 -3.04 -20.41
N ARG A 193 23.85 -3.72 -21.50
CA ARG A 193 23.50 -5.15 -21.47
C ARG A 193 24.10 -5.93 -22.64
N VAL A 194 24.63 -7.10 -22.32
CA VAL A 194 25.08 -8.11 -23.28
C VAL A 194 24.12 -9.31 -23.29
N SER A 195 24.24 -10.16 -24.31
CA SER A 195 23.43 -11.37 -24.47
C SER A 195 23.52 -12.31 -23.25
N PRO A 196 22.45 -13.06 -22.95
CA PRO A 196 22.51 -14.08 -21.90
C PRO A 196 23.28 -15.31 -22.37
N CYS A 197 23.85 -16.07 -21.43
CA CYS A 197 24.29 -17.44 -21.72
C CYS A 197 23.07 -18.37 -21.70
N PHE A 198 22.44 -18.54 -22.86
CA PHE A 198 21.26 -19.36 -23.03
C PHE A 198 21.31 -20.13 -24.35
N SER A 199 22.06 -21.23 -24.32
CA SER A 199 22.39 -22.04 -25.49
C SER A 199 21.16 -22.58 -26.23
N TYR A 200 20.10 -22.95 -25.51
CA TYR A 200 18.87 -23.46 -26.13
C TYR A 200 18.24 -22.49 -27.15
N ARG A 201 18.47 -21.18 -27.03
CA ARG A 201 17.93 -20.20 -27.99
C ARG A 201 18.98 -19.44 -28.79
N PHE A 202 20.15 -19.18 -28.21
CA PHE A 202 21.14 -18.27 -28.80
C PHE A 202 22.44 -18.94 -29.24
N GLN A 203 22.59 -20.26 -29.10
CA GLN A 203 23.70 -20.99 -29.71
C GLN A 203 23.37 -21.28 -31.19
N ASP A 204 24.27 -20.91 -32.09
CA ASP A 204 24.06 -21.07 -33.52
C ASP A 204 24.13 -22.54 -33.94
N ALA A 205 23.48 -22.87 -35.06
CA ALA A 205 23.53 -24.23 -35.60
C ALA A 205 24.96 -24.61 -35.99
N GLY A 206 25.49 -25.66 -35.38
CA GLY A 206 26.88 -26.13 -35.60
C GLY A 206 27.93 -25.44 -34.73
N GLU A 207 27.56 -24.46 -33.90
CA GLU A 207 28.45 -23.82 -32.93
C GLU A 207 28.69 -24.76 -31.73
N SER A 208 29.94 -25.04 -31.38
CA SER A 208 30.26 -25.80 -30.15
C SER A 208 30.00 -24.95 -28.90
N CYS A 209 29.88 -25.60 -27.73
CA CYS A 209 29.71 -24.88 -26.46
C CYS A 209 30.87 -23.91 -26.18
N GLU A 210 32.10 -24.29 -26.53
CA GLU A 210 33.30 -23.50 -26.37
C GLU A 210 33.30 -22.29 -27.32
N GLN A 211 32.87 -22.48 -28.58
CA GLN A 211 32.71 -21.39 -29.54
C GLN A 211 31.64 -20.39 -29.07
N TYR A 212 30.51 -20.89 -28.57
CA TYR A 212 29.44 -20.07 -28.01
C TYR A 212 29.93 -19.21 -26.83
N VAL A 213 30.64 -19.83 -25.88
CA VAL A 213 31.25 -19.10 -24.75
C VAL A 213 32.27 -18.06 -25.24
N SER A 214 33.10 -18.40 -26.23
CA SER A 214 34.08 -17.47 -26.80
C SER A 214 33.38 -16.26 -27.44
N ARG A 215 32.28 -16.46 -28.17
CA ARG A 215 31.50 -15.38 -28.77
C ARG A 215 30.88 -14.46 -27.71
N LEU A 216 30.30 -14.99 -26.64
CA LEU A 216 29.78 -14.18 -25.55
C LEU A 216 30.87 -13.39 -24.82
N ALA A 217 32.08 -13.96 -24.70
CA ALA A 217 33.21 -13.25 -24.10
C ALA A 217 33.70 -12.10 -25.00
N GLN A 218 33.74 -12.32 -26.31
CA GLN A 218 34.04 -11.27 -27.29
C GLN A 218 32.98 -10.17 -27.30
N GLU A 219 31.70 -10.52 -27.14
CA GLU A 219 30.62 -9.55 -27.00
C GLU A 219 30.79 -8.69 -25.75
N LEU A 220 31.12 -9.30 -24.60
CA LEU A 220 31.41 -8.54 -23.38
C LEU A 220 32.62 -7.62 -23.57
N ASP A 221 33.70 -8.10 -24.18
CA ASP A 221 34.90 -7.31 -24.49
C ASP A 221 34.56 -6.10 -25.37
N ALA A 222 33.81 -6.33 -26.44
CA ALA A 222 33.35 -5.28 -27.35
C ALA A 222 32.47 -4.25 -26.63
N GLU A 223 31.64 -4.69 -25.68
CA GLU A 223 30.78 -3.80 -24.92
C GLU A 223 31.56 -2.92 -23.93
N PHE A 224 32.60 -3.47 -23.27
CA PHE A 224 33.56 -2.66 -22.51
C PHE A 224 34.19 -1.59 -23.40
N GLN A 225 34.67 -1.95 -24.59
CA GLN A 225 35.27 -1.01 -25.55
C GLN A 225 34.28 0.07 -26.01
N ARG A 226 33.03 -0.30 -26.26
CA ARG A 226 31.98 0.62 -26.75
C ARG A 226 31.59 1.67 -25.71
N ILE A 227 31.48 1.27 -24.43
CA ILE A 227 31.11 2.19 -23.34
C ILE A 227 32.32 3.03 -22.90
N GLY A 228 33.54 2.52 -23.07
CA GLY A 228 34.77 3.05 -22.50
C GLY A 228 35.20 2.16 -21.32
N PRO A 229 36.22 1.29 -21.47
CA PRO A 229 36.53 0.28 -20.47
C PRO A 229 36.90 0.85 -19.10
N GLU A 230 37.51 2.03 -19.10
CA GLU A 230 37.86 2.81 -17.92
C GLU A 230 36.64 3.35 -17.18
N THR A 231 35.45 3.37 -17.78
CA THR A 231 34.23 3.92 -17.18
C THR A 231 33.33 2.88 -16.51
N VAL A 232 33.65 1.58 -16.62
CA VAL A 232 32.78 0.50 -16.14
C VAL A 232 33.20 0.04 -14.74
N CYS A 233 32.30 0.10 -13.77
CA CYS A 233 32.51 -0.43 -12.42
C CYS A 233 32.55 -1.96 -12.42
N ALA A 234 31.52 -2.59 -12.98
CA ALA A 234 31.33 -4.03 -12.81
C ALA A 234 30.53 -4.69 -13.94
N PHE A 235 30.79 -5.99 -14.11
CA PHE A 235 29.89 -6.91 -14.79
C PHE A 235 29.01 -7.64 -13.76
N VAL A 236 27.71 -7.69 -14.00
CA VAL A 236 26.71 -8.24 -13.06
C VAL A 236 25.94 -9.39 -13.70
N ALA A 237 25.88 -10.54 -13.04
CA ALA A 237 25.18 -11.72 -13.56
C ALA A 237 24.70 -12.69 -12.46
N GLU A 238 23.60 -13.41 -12.74
CA GLU A 238 23.15 -14.57 -11.95
C GLU A 238 23.89 -15.85 -12.42
N PRO A 239 24.49 -16.67 -11.53
CA PRO A 239 25.07 -17.96 -11.92
C PRO A 239 24.06 -18.91 -12.59
N VAL A 240 22.86 -18.99 -12.03
CA VAL A 240 21.71 -19.69 -12.61
C VAL A 240 20.54 -18.70 -12.64
N VAL A 241 20.07 -18.35 -13.84
CA VAL A 241 19.03 -17.32 -14.00
C VAL A 241 17.69 -17.86 -13.54
N GLY A 242 17.11 -17.23 -12.52
CA GLY A 242 15.86 -17.68 -11.92
C GLY A 242 14.63 -17.25 -12.72
N ALA A 243 13.93 -16.22 -12.24
CA ALA A 243 12.62 -15.83 -12.76
C ALA A 243 12.59 -15.34 -14.22
N ALA A 244 13.72 -14.89 -14.78
CA ALA A 244 13.75 -14.32 -16.14
C ALA A 244 13.91 -15.39 -17.24
N LEU A 245 14.57 -16.51 -16.96
CA LEU A 245 14.79 -17.59 -17.93
C LEU A 245 14.28 -18.97 -17.48
N GLY A 246 13.85 -19.11 -16.23
CA GLY A 246 13.37 -20.38 -15.67
C GLY A 246 14.52 -21.31 -15.31
N ALA A 247 15.29 -20.95 -14.28
CA ALA A 247 16.39 -21.73 -13.72
C ALA A 247 17.43 -22.22 -14.76
N VAL A 248 17.83 -21.34 -15.68
CA VAL A 248 18.82 -21.67 -16.73
C VAL A 248 20.24 -21.53 -16.19
N PRO A 249 21.03 -22.61 -16.10
CA PRO A 249 22.45 -22.53 -15.76
C PRO A 249 23.28 -22.03 -16.95
N ALA A 250 24.42 -21.39 -16.65
CA ALA A 250 25.38 -21.06 -17.70
C ALA A 250 26.07 -22.33 -18.25
N VAL A 251 26.50 -22.24 -19.51
CA VAL A 251 27.35 -23.26 -20.15
C VAL A 251 28.72 -23.31 -19.45
N THR A 252 29.27 -24.51 -19.28
CA THR A 252 30.57 -24.73 -18.66
C THR A 252 31.64 -23.79 -19.25
N GLY A 253 32.40 -23.13 -18.37
CA GLY A 253 33.47 -22.22 -18.76
C GLY A 253 33.03 -20.77 -19.01
N TYR A 254 31.73 -20.48 -19.10
CA TYR A 254 31.21 -19.13 -19.32
C TYR A 254 31.74 -18.12 -18.30
N PHE A 255 31.58 -18.38 -17.00
CA PHE A 255 32.00 -17.43 -15.96
C PHE A 255 33.51 -17.25 -15.89
N LYS A 256 34.30 -18.29 -16.21
CA LYS A 256 35.76 -18.16 -16.32
C LYS A 256 36.12 -17.19 -17.44
N ALA A 257 35.44 -17.28 -18.58
CA ALA A 257 35.65 -16.36 -19.70
C ALA A 257 35.20 -14.92 -19.35
N MET A 258 34.04 -14.73 -18.72
CA MET A 258 33.60 -13.39 -18.30
C MET A 258 34.54 -12.77 -17.26
N ARG A 259 35.05 -13.58 -16.32
CA ARG A 259 36.03 -13.13 -15.33
C ARG A 259 37.31 -12.63 -15.98
N GLN A 260 37.83 -13.33 -16.98
CA GLN A 260 39.02 -12.90 -17.73
C GLN A 260 38.81 -11.54 -18.39
N VAL A 261 37.61 -11.27 -18.94
CA VAL A 261 37.28 -9.95 -19.51
C VAL A 261 37.20 -8.87 -18.41
N CYS A 262 36.60 -9.16 -17.26
CA CYS A 262 36.56 -8.22 -16.13
C CYS A 262 37.98 -7.88 -15.64
N ASP A 263 38.84 -8.89 -15.49
CA ASP A 263 40.23 -8.74 -15.07
C ASP A 263 41.05 -7.90 -16.05
N LYS A 264 40.87 -8.13 -17.36
CA LYS A 264 41.52 -7.36 -18.42
C LYS A 264 41.31 -5.85 -18.27
N TYR A 265 40.14 -5.42 -17.81
CA TYR A 265 39.78 -4.00 -17.67
C TYR A 265 39.77 -3.48 -16.24
N GLY A 266 40.12 -4.33 -15.26
CA GLY A 266 40.09 -4.00 -13.84
C GLY A 266 38.69 -3.75 -13.28
N ALA A 267 37.64 -4.20 -13.97
CA ALA A 267 36.26 -4.13 -13.50
C ALA A 267 35.96 -5.24 -12.48
N LEU A 268 34.99 -5.00 -11.60
CA LEU A 268 34.58 -5.99 -10.60
C LEU A 268 33.60 -7.01 -11.21
N LEU A 269 33.64 -8.25 -10.71
CA LEU A 269 32.62 -9.26 -10.98
C LEU A 269 31.62 -9.31 -9.81
N ILE A 270 30.35 -9.01 -10.08
CA ILE A 270 29.26 -9.15 -9.11
C ILE A 270 28.39 -10.34 -9.52
N LEU A 271 28.27 -11.32 -8.63
CA LEU A 271 27.38 -12.46 -8.83
C LEU A 271 26.14 -12.33 -7.94
N ASP A 272 24.98 -12.25 -8.60
CA ASP A 272 23.69 -12.24 -7.94
C ASP A 272 23.23 -13.67 -7.69
N GLU A 273 23.36 -14.10 -6.43
CA GLU A 273 22.95 -15.41 -5.97
C GLU A 273 21.71 -15.35 -5.07
N VAL A 274 20.95 -14.24 -5.13
CA VAL A 274 19.75 -14.07 -4.31
C VAL A 274 18.79 -15.25 -4.45
N MET A 275 18.58 -15.77 -5.67
CA MET A 275 17.66 -16.89 -5.93
C MET A 275 18.36 -18.25 -6.06
N CYS A 276 19.55 -18.31 -6.65
CA CYS A 276 20.25 -19.57 -6.93
C CYS A 276 21.27 -20.00 -5.88
N GLY A 277 21.67 -19.12 -4.96
CA GLY A 277 22.64 -19.43 -3.92
C GLY A 277 22.03 -20.10 -2.70
N MET A 278 22.81 -20.10 -1.61
CA MET A 278 22.44 -20.67 -0.31
C MET A 278 21.91 -22.10 -0.41
N GLY A 279 22.66 -22.95 -1.13
CA GLY A 279 22.39 -24.38 -1.23
C GLY A 279 21.48 -24.81 -2.38
N ARG A 280 20.77 -23.88 -3.03
CA ARG A 280 19.67 -24.19 -3.95
C ARG A 280 20.11 -25.03 -5.15
N THR A 281 21.30 -24.76 -5.66
CA THR A 281 21.92 -25.45 -6.80
C THR A 281 22.76 -26.68 -6.40
N GLY A 282 22.77 -27.08 -5.13
CA GLY A 282 23.51 -28.24 -4.63
C GLY A 282 24.88 -27.94 -3.99
N THR A 283 25.37 -26.71 -4.12
CA THR A 283 26.50 -26.19 -3.33
C THR A 283 26.03 -24.95 -2.57
N LEU A 284 26.70 -24.57 -1.48
CA LEU A 284 26.23 -23.46 -0.66
C LEU A 284 26.29 -22.15 -1.44
N HIS A 285 27.39 -21.92 -2.15
CA HIS A 285 27.52 -20.81 -3.09
C HIS A 285 27.52 -21.37 -4.52
N ALA A 286 26.70 -20.80 -5.41
CA ALA A 286 26.54 -21.33 -6.76
C ALA A 286 27.83 -21.17 -7.60
N TRP A 287 28.60 -20.11 -7.33
CA TRP A 287 29.89 -19.84 -7.97
C TRP A 287 30.96 -20.92 -7.72
N GLU A 288 30.81 -21.75 -6.67
CA GLU A 288 31.73 -22.87 -6.39
C GLU A 288 31.74 -23.87 -7.56
N GLN A 289 30.58 -24.12 -8.18
CA GLN A 289 30.46 -25.01 -9.33
C GLN A 289 31.02 -24.38 -10.62
N GLU A 290 31.13 -23.05 -10.68
CA GLU A 290 31.74 -22.33 -11.80
C GLU A 290 33.27 -22.26 -11.69
N GLY A 291 33.81 -22.48 -10.49
CA GLY A 291 35.23 -22.33 -10.19
C GLY A 291 35.72 -20.89 -10.36
N VAL A 292 34.86 -19.91 -10.06
CA VAL A 292 35.17 -18.47 -10.14
C VAL A 292 34.69 -17.80 -8.86
N VAL A 293 35.56 -17.05 -8.20
CA VAL A 293 35.21 -16.25 -7.02
C VAL A 293 34.81 -14.84 -7.47
N PRO A 294 33.61 -14.34 -7.12
CA PRO A 294 33.22 -12.96 -7.41
C PRO A 294 33.93 -11.96 -6.49
N ASP A 295 33.99 -10.70 -6.89
CA ASP A 295 34.46 -9.64 -5.99
C ASP A 295 33.38 -9.26 -4.97
N ILE A 296 32.11 -9.31 -5.39
CA ILE A 296 30.93 -9.07 -4.55
C ILE A 296 29.87 -10.13 -4.87
N GLN A 297 29.31 -10.76 -3.85
CA GLN A 297 28.21 -11.72 -3.97
C GLN A 297 26.99 -11.19 -3.24
N THR A 298 25.81 -11.28 -3.85
CA THR A 298 24.54 -11.00 -3.16
C THR A 298 23.78 -12.29 -2.86
N LEU A 299 23.15 -12.33 -1.70
CA LEU A 299 22.44 -13.49 -1.14
C LEU A 299 21.05 -13.06 -0.65
N GLY A 300 20.10 -13.98 -0.59
CA GLY A 300 18.75 -13.74 -0.08
C GLY A 300 17.96 -15.04 -0.02
N LYS A 301 16.63 -14.96 -0.15
CA LYS A 301 15.74 -16.13 -0.31
C LYS A 301 16.04 -17.26 0.68
N CYS A 302 16.72 -18.31 0.23
CA CYS A 302 17.12 -19.47 1.02
C CYS A 302 18.05 -19.15 2.20
N LEU A 303 18.62 -17.93 2.26
CA LEU A 303 19.34 -17.42 3.44
C LEU A 303 18.46 -17.45 4.71
N GLY A 304 17.23 -16.93 4.61
CA GLY A 304 16.28 -16.85 5.73
C GLY A 304 15.15 -17.88 5.68
N GLY A 305 15.06 -18.68 4.62
CA GLY A 305 14.07 -19.74 4.48
C GLY A 305 12.60 -19.30 4.50
N GLY A 306 12.32 -17.99 4.39
CA GLY A 306 10.97 -17.43 4.45
C GLY A 306 10.44 -17.11 5.86
N TYR A 307 11.24 -17.33 6.91
CA TYR A 307 10.84 -17.06 8.30
C TYR A 307 10.94 -15.57 8.67
N GLN A 308 11.90 -14.86 8.09
CA GLN A 308 12.05 -13.40 8.18
C GLN A 308 12.62 -12.84 6.85
N PRO A 309 12.28 -11.59 6.48
CA PRO A 309 12.92 -10.90 5.36
C PRO A 309 14.40 -10.65 5.65
N ILE A 310 15.29 -11.20 4.82
CA ILE A 310 16.73 -11.02 4.94
C ILE A 310 17.44 -11.28 3.62
N ALA A 311 18.53 -10.55 3.41
CA ALA A 311 19.49 -10.69 2.34
C ALA A 311 20.88 -10.27 2.83
N ALA A 312 21.92 -10.58 2.06
CA ALA A 312 23.28 -10.21 2.42
C ALA A 312 24.13 -9.84 1.20
N VAL A 313 25.18 -9.07 1.44
CA VAL A 313 26.27 -8.82 0.49
C VAL A 313 27.55 -9.36 1.10
N LEU A 314 28.20 -10.33 0.45
CA LEU A 314 29.54 -10.78 0.79
C LEU A 314 30.56 -10.07 -0.08
N VAL A 315 31.68 -9.68 0.53
CA VAL A 315 32.69 -8.83 -0.10
C VAL A 315 34.06 -9.46 0.08
N ASN A 316 34.84 -9.52 -0.99
CA ASN A 316 36.19 -10.05 -0.96
C ASN A 316 37.20 -9.07 -0.33
N ALA A 317 38.37 -9.59 0.04
CA ALA A 317 39.45 -8.80 0.64
C ALA A 317 39.85 -7.62 -0.25
N LYS A 318 39.97 -7.83 -1.57
CA LYS A 318 40.34 -6.78 -2.53
C LYS A 318 39.48 -5.52 -2.40
N VAL A 319 38.16 -5.65 -2.25
CA VAL A 319 37.27 -4.49 -2.11
C VAL A 319 37.33 -3.91 -0.70
N VAL A 320 37.36 -4.77 0.33
CA VAL A 320 37.43 -4.34 1.74
C VAL A 320 38.71 -3.59 2.05
N ASP A 321 39.85 -4.05 1.54
CA ASP A 321 41.17 -3.46 1.78
C ASP A 321 41.27 -2.06 1.19
N VAL A 322 40.66 -1.83 0.02
CA VAL A 322 40.59 -0.50 -0.61
C VAL A 322 39.77 0.46 0.22
N LEU A 323 38.57 0.07 0.66
CA LEU A 323 37.75 0.92 1.54
C LEU A 323 38.43 1.16 2.89
N SER A 324 39.08 0.14 3.46
CA SER A 324 39.78 0.25 4.75
C SER A 324 40.98 1.19 4.67
N SER A 325 41.68 1.21 3.53
CA SER A 325 42.81 2.11 3.28
C SER A 325 42.37 3.51 2.83
N GLY A 326 41.14 3.65 2.35
CA GLY A 326 40.51 4.91 1.94
C GLY A 326 39.83 5.61 3.11
N THR A 327 38.50 5.66 3.10
CA THR A 327 37.72 6.36 4.14
C THR A 327 37.47 5.52 5.38
N GLY A 328 37.68 4.21 5.31
CA GLY A 328 37.36 3.26 6.38
C GLY A 328 35.86 3.04 6.59
N ALA A 329 34.99 3.57 5.71
CA ALA A 329 33.55 3.51 5.87
C ALA A 329 32.85 3.18 4.55
N PHE A 330 31.76 2.42 4.60
CA PHE A 330 30.87 2.23 3.45
C PHE A 330 29.70 3.22 3.54
N VAL A 331 29.51 4.09 2.54
CA VAL A 331 28.46 5.13 2.56
C VAL A 331 27.10 4.54 2.14
N HIS A 332 26.58 3.67 3.01
CA HIS A 332 25.32 2.97 2.82
C HIS A 332 24.76 2.55 4.18
N GLY A 333 23.47 2.82 4.39
CA GLY A 333 22.79 2.46 5.64
C GLY A 333 21.28 2.45 5.44
N HIS A 334 20.62 1.42 5.97
CA HIS A 334 19.17 1.29 6.00
C HIS A 334 18.68 1.16 7.45
N THR A 335 17.45 1.61 7.70
CA THR A 335 16.86 1.60 9.05
C THR A 335 16.86 0.20 9.68
N TYR A 336 16.56 -0.85 8.91
CA TYR A 336 16.49 -2.24 9.37
C TYR A 336 17.71 -3.09 8.96
N GLN A 337 18.82 -2.46 8.58
CA GLN A 337 20.07 -3.16 8.32
C GLN A 337 20.48 -3.96 9.57
N GLY A 338 20.95 -5.20 9.38
CA GLY A 338 21.38 -6.06 10.50
C GLY A 338 20.30 -6.38 11.54
N HIS A 339 19.01 -6.39 11.16
CA HIS A 339 17.90 -6.62 12.11
C HIS A 339 18.09 -7.92 12.93
N PRO A 340 18.21 -7.85 14.28
CA PRO A 340 18.60 -9.02 15.09
C PRO A 340 17.68 -10.24 14.93
N ILE A 341 16.35 -10.03 14.91
CA ILE A 341 15.38 -11.12 14.71
C ILE A 341 15.56 -11.82 13.35
N ALA A 342 15.80 -11.06 12.28
CA ALA A 342 16.05 -11.61 10.96
C ALA A 342 17.37 -12.41 10.94
N CYS A 343 18.42 -11.87 11.57
CA CYS A 343 19.70 -12.55 11.72
C CYS A 343 19.55 -13.88 12.49
N ALA A 344 18.77 -13.91 13.58
CA ALA A 344 18.50 -15.12 14.35
C ALA A 344 17.80 -16.19 13.52
N ALA A 345 16.76 -15.81 12.78
CA ALA A 345 16.06 -16.71 11.89
C ALA A 345 16.98 -17.31 10.83
N ALA A 346 17.76 -16.46 10.15
CA ALA A 346 18.69 -16.90 9.11
C ALA A 346 19.81 -17.77 9.64
N LEU A 347 20.40 -17.40 10.78
CA LEU A 347 21.45 -18.18 11.43
C LEU A 347 20.94 -19.59 11.74
N GLU A 348 19.74 -19.73 12.30
CA GLU A 348 19.17 -21.03 12.61
C GLU A 348 18.85 -21.84 11.35
N VAL A 349 18.31 -21.21 10.30
CA VAL A 349 18.12 -21.87 8.99
C VAL A 349 19.45 -22.42 8.44
N GLN A 350 20.53 -21.63 8.49
CA GLN A 350 21.84 -22.07 8.02
C GLN A 350 22.46 -23.16 8.91
N LYS A 351 22.21 -23.13 10.23
CA LYS A 351 22.58 -24.22 11.15
C LYS A 351 21.86 -25.52 10.80
N ILE A 352 20.54 -25.48 10.60
CA ILE A 352 19.73 -26.63 10.16
C ILE A 352 20.30 -27.23 8.87
N ILE A 353 20.53 -26.40 7.83
CA ILE A 353 21.07 -26.86 6.54
C ILE A 353 22.39 -27.63 6.73
N LYS A 354 23.27 -27.13 7.60
CA LYS A 354 24.57 -27.73 7.86
C LYS A 354 24.47 -29.00 8.73
N GLU A 355 23.75 -28.93 9.84
CA GLU A 355 23.66 -30.01 10.83
C GLU A 355 22.90 -31.23 10.28
N GLU A 356 21.84 -30.99 9.51
CA GLU A 356 21.02 -32.04 8.90
C GLU A 356 21.54 -32.50 7.53
N LYS A 357 22.70 -31.98 7.09
CA LYS A 357 23.33 -32.37 5.81
C LYS A 357 22.37 -32.20 4.61
N LEU A 358 21.67 -31.07 4.60
CA LEU A 358 20.62 -30.85 3.60
C LEU A 358 21.19 -30.58 2.21
N LEU A 359 22.46 -30.15 2.07
CA LEU A 359 23.08 -29.95 0.76
C LEU A 359 23.31 -31.28 0.04
N GLU A 360 23.74 -32.31 0.76
CA GLU A 360 23.85 -33.68 0.24
C GLU A 360 22.48 -34.20 -0.22
N ASN A 361 21.42 -33.88 0.53
CA ASN A 361 20.06 -34.21 0.12
C ASN A 361 19.64 -33.43 -1.14
N VAL A 362 19.98 -32.13 -1.25
CA VAL A 362 19.72 -31.33 -2.47
C VAL A 362 20.39 -31.95 -3.70
N GLN A 363 21.62 -32.45 -3.57
CA GLN A 363 22.32 -33.12 -4.68
C GLN A 363 21.63 -34.44 -5.07
N THR A 364 21.26 -35.24 -4.06
CA THR A 364 20.67 -36.56 -4.27
C THR A 364 19.24 -36.44 -4.84
N MET A 365 18.38 -35.65 -4.18
CA MET A 365 17.00 -35.42 -4.61
C MET A 365 16.92 -34.56 -5.87
N GLY A 366 17.89 -33.66 -6.09
CA GLY A 366 18.02 -32.92 -7.34
C GLY A 366 18.30 -33.83 -8.53
N SER A 367 19.18 -34.82 -8.35
CA SER A 367 19.45 -35.85 -9.37
C SER A 367 18.19 -36.67 -9.67
N LEU A 368 17.46 -37.09 -8.63
CA LEU A 368 16.17 -37.77 -8.74
C LEU A 368 15.13 -36.94 -9.52
N LEU A 369 14.89 -35.70 -9.08
CA LEU A 369 13.93 -34.78 -9.70
C LEU A 369 14.25 -34.55 -11.17
N SER A 370 15.52 -34.31 -11.49
CA SER A 370 15.98 -34.08 -12.87
C SER A 370 15.65 -35.25 -13.79
N ARG A 371 15.96 -36.47 -13.32
CA ARG A 371 15.72 -37.69 -14.07
C ARG A 371 14.23 -37.88 -14.33
N ARG A 372 13.39 -37.70 -13.30
CA ARG A 372 11.92 -37.88 -13.42
C ARG A 372 11.28 -36.84 -14.33
N LEU A 373 11.66 -35.57 -14.22
CA LEU A 373 11.18 -34.52 -15.13
C LEU A 373 11.59 -34.81 -16.59
N ILE A 374 12.83 -35.22 -16.83
CA ILE A 374 13.32 -35.54 -18.18
C ILE A 374 12.61 -36.78 -18.73
N GLU A 375 12.52 -37.87 -17.96
CA GLU A 375 11.85 -39.11 -18.38
C GLU A 375 10.39 -38.87 -18.76
N GLY A 376 9.64 -38.13 -17.93
CA GLY A 376 8.22 -37.87 -18.14
C GLY A 376 7.91 -36.85 -19.24
N LEU A 377 8.69 -35.77 -19.34
CA LEU A 377 8.32 -34.61 -20.16
C LEU A 377 9.16 -34.40 -21.42
N SER A 378 10.33 -35.03 -21.55
CA SER A 378 11.25 -34.77 -22.68
C SER A 378 10.64 -35.11 -24.05
N ARG A 379 9.67 -36.03 -24.10
CA ARG A 379 8.97 -36.40 -25.35
C ARG A 379 7.71 -35.59 -25.61
N HIS A 380 7.26 -34.78 -24.66
CA HIS A 380 6.05 -33.98 -24.82
C HIS A 380 6.25 -32.93 -25.93
N PRO A 381 5.29 -32.78 -26.88
CA PRO A 381 5.44 -31.90 -28.04
C PRO A 381 5.47 -30.41 -27.68
N ASN A 382 4.89 -30.03 -26.54
CA ASN A 382 4.87 -28.64 -26.06
C ASN A 382 5.92 -28.30 -25.00
N VAL A 383 6.83 -29.22 -24.68
CA VAL A 383 7.93 -28.98 -23.73
C VAL A 383 9.21 -28.75 -24.52
N GLY A 384 9.72 -27.52 -24.50
CA GLY A 384 10.89 -27.11 -25.27
C GLY A 384 12.20 -27.41 -24.57
N ARG A 385 12.32 -27.04 -23.29
CA ARG A 385 13.53 -27.19 -22.48
C ARG A 385 13.18 -27.63 -21.07
N ILE A 386 14.03 -28.51 -20.53
CA ILE A 386 14.07 -28.86 -19.11
C ILE A 386 15.53 -28.68 -18.66
N SER A 387 15.80 -27.70 -17.80
CA SER A 387 17.15 -27.54 -17.25
C SER A 387 17.15 -26.91 -15.86
N GLY A 388 18.22 -27.17 -15.11
CA GLY A 388 18.36 -26.75 -13.73
C GLY A 388 19.61 -27.33 -13.08
N ARG A 389 19.79 -27.05 -11.79
CA ARG A 389 20.82 -27.66 -10.92
C ARG A 389 20.25 -27.86 -9.52
N GLY A 390 20.71 -28.89 -8.80
CA GLY A 390 20.20 -29.21 -7.46
C GLY A 390 18.67 -29.36 -7.47
N LEU A 391 17.99 -28.66 -6.55
CA LEU A 391 16.52 -28.59 -6.49
C LEU A 391 16.01 -27.27 -7.08
N PHE A 392 16.52 -26.87 -8.25
CA PHE A 392 16.11 -25.66 -8.97
C PHE A 392 16.00 -25.93 -10.46
N TRP A 393 14.80 -26.31 -10.90
CA TRP A 393 14.53 -26.78 -12.25
C TRP A 393 13.46 -25.96 -12.94
N GLY A 394 13.72 -25.56 -14.18
CA GLY A 394 12.76 -24.84 -14.99
C GLY A 394 12.41 -25.61 -16.26
N ILE A 395 11.14 -25.50 -16.62
CA ILE A 395 10.54 -26.14 -17.78
C ILE A 395 9.97 -25.04 -18.66
N GLU A 396 10.45 -24.95 -19.90
CA GLU A 396 9.99 -23.99 -20.90
C GLU A 396 9.01 -24.65 -21.86
N PHE A 397 7.90 -23.97 -22.13
CA PHE A 397 6.84 -24.44 -23.01
C PHE A 397 6.87 -23.75 -24.38
N VAL A 398 6.60 -24.53 -25.43
CA VAL A 398 6.67 -24.09 -26.84
C VAL A 398 5.47 -24.62 -27.62
N ALA A 399 5.01 -23.84 -28.59
CA ALA A 399 3.97 -24.27 -29.53
C ALA A 399 4.51 -25.35 -30.48
N ASN A 400 5.78 -25.24 -30.88
CA ASN A 400 6.47 -26.21 -31.72
C ASN A 400 7.88 -26.49 -31.18
N LYS A 401 8.16 -27.76 -30.88
CA LYS A 401 9.41 -28.21 -30.27
C LYS A 401 10.62 -28.14 -31.21
N GLU A 402 10.43 -28.47 -32.49
CA GLU A 402 11.50 -28.52 -33.48
C GLU A 402 12.02 -27.12 -33.79
N THR A 403 11.10 -26.17 -34.00
CA THR A 403 11.40 -24.77 -34.31
C THR A 403 11.64 -23.92 -33.06
N ARG A 404 11.31 -24.44 -31.86
CA ARG A 404 11.34 -23.74 -30.57
C ARG A 404 10.42 -22.52 -30.51
N GLU A 405 9.40 -22.51 -31.35
CA GLU A 405 8.42 -21.42 -31.45
C GLU A 405 7.64 -21.29 -30.13
N PRO A 406 7.70 -20.12 -29.45
CA PRO A 406 6.96 -19.91 -28.21
C PRO A 406 5.46 -19.80 -28.50
N PHE A 407 4.63 -20.11 -27.50
CA PHE A 407 3.20 -19.80 -27.57
C PHE A 407 2.94 -18.29 -27.69
N PRO A 408 1.83 -17.87 -28.32
CA PRO A 408 1.37 -16.49 -28.25
C PRO A 408 1.18 -16.04 -26.79
N VAL A 409 1.53 -14.79 -26.47
CA VAL A 409 1.42 -14.23 -25.11
C VAL A 409 -0.01 -14.37 -24.54
N ALA A 410 -1.02 -14.23 -25.40
CA ALA A 410 -2.42 -14.34 -25.02
C ALA A 410 -2.82 -15.74 -24.50
N SER A 411 -2.04 -16.78 -24.79
CA SER A 411 -2.30 -18.14 -24.31
C SER A 411 -2.03 -18.30 -22.81
N GLY A 412 -1.19 -17.45 -22.21
CA GLY A 412 -0.92 -17.41 -20.77
C GLY A 412 -0.53 -18.75 -20.15
N VAL A 413 0.22 -19.59 -20.88
CA VAL A 413 0.42 -21.01 -20.55
C VAL A 413 0.97 -21.20 -19.14
N ALA A 414 2.01 -20.48 -18.75
CA ALA A 414 2.62 -20.67 -17.43
C ALA A 414 1.65 -20.32 -16.29
N MET A 415 0.94 -19.19 -16.39
CA MET A 415 -0.02 -18.75 -15.37
C MET A 415 -1.23 -19.69 -15.28
N ASN A 416 -1.81 -20.04 -16.42
CA ASN A 416 -2.98 -20.93 -16.48
C ASN A 416 -2.63 -22.34 -15.95
N MET A 417 -1.42 -22.84 -16.23
CA MET A 417 -0.95 -24.11 -15.68
C MET A 417 -0.73 -24.03 -14.16
N ALA A 418 -0.19 -22.91 -13.66
CA ALA A 418 -0.05 -22.70 -12.22
C ALA A 418 -1.41 -22.64 -11.51
N GLU A 419 -2.41 -21.96 -12.10
CA GLU A 419 -3.79 -21.93 -11.58
C GLU A 419 -4.43 -23.33 -11.60
N LEU A 420 -4.29 -24.07 -12.71
CA LEU A 420 -4.78 -25.45 -12.80
C LEU A 420 -4.13 -26.36 -11.77
N GLY A 421 -2.83 -26.19 -11.50
CA GLY A 421 -2.10 -26.97 -10.49
C GLY A 421 -2.68 -26.84 -9.08
N LEU A 422 -3.27 -25.69 -8.74
CA LEU A 422 -3.89 -25.45 -7.42
C LEU A 422 -5.26 -26.15 -7.25
N ASN A 423 -5.84 -26.69 -8.33
CA ASN A 423 -7.10 -27.43 -8.25
C ASN A 423 -6.91 -28.76 -7.52
N GLU A 424 -8.00 -29.26 -6.92
CA GLU A 424 -8.02 -30.48 -6.11
C GLU A 424 -7.54 -31.72 -6.87
N ALA A 425 -7.67 -31.74 -8.20
CA ALA A 425 -7.20 -32.84 -9.05
C ALA A 425 -5.67 -33.01 -9.06
N TYR A 426 -4.91 -31.94 -8.81
CA TYR A 426 -3.43 -31.94 -8.80
C TYR A 426 -2.86 -31.60 -7.45
N GLY A 427 -3.35 -30.53 -6.81
CA GLY A 427 -2.93 -30.13 -5.48
C GLY A 427 -1.46 -29.70 -5.40
N ILE A 428 -0.93 -28.98 -6.41
CA ILE A 428 0.49 -28.59 -6.50
C ILE A 428 0.66 -27.10 -6.81
N ALA A 429 1.55 -26.44 -6.06
CA ALA A 429 1.93 -25.05 -6.29
C ALA A 429 3.28 -24.95 -7.01
N ILE A 430 3.26 -24.43 -8.24
CA ILE A 430 4.44 -24.22 -9.10
C ILE A 430 4.66 -22.72 -9.34
N TYR A 431 5.88 -22.31 -9.70
CA TYR A 431 6.19 -20.90 -9.92
C TYR A 431 6.16 -20.54 -11.42
N PRO A 432 5.19 -19.74 -11.89
CA PRO A 432 5.11 -19.35 -13.29
C PRO A 432 6.03 -18.16 -13.63
N GLY A 433 6.56 -18.17 -14.85
CA GLY A 433 7.35 -17.07 -15.42
C GLY A 433 7.13 -16.92 -16.92
N THR A 434 7.46 -15.74 -17.43
CA THR A 434 7.23 -15.34 -18.83
C THR A 434 8.40 -14.53 -19.39
N GLY A 435 8.51 -14.49 -20.72
CA GLY A 435 9.54 -13.71 -21.42
C GLY A 435 10.85 -14.46 -21.65
N THR A 436 10.88 -15.79 -21.49
CA THR A 436 12.12 -16.59 -21.66
C THR A 436 12.68 -16.55 -23.08
N ALA A 437 11.82 -16.37 -24.09
CA ALA A 437 12.24 -16.47 -25.48
C ALA A 437 12.89 -15.19 -26.02
N ASP A 438 12.30 -14.03 -25.72
CA ASP A 438 12.71 -12.73 -26.27
C ASP A 438 12.46 -11.55 -25.30
N GLY A 439 12.20 -11.84 -24.02
CA GLY A 439 11.84 -10.84 -23.00
C GLY A 439 10.35 -10.52 -22.91
N VAL A 440 9.54 -10.97 -23.88
CA VAL A 440 8.08 -10.78 -23.93
C VAL A 440 7.34 -12.12 -24.08
N ARG A 441 7.73 -12.95 -25.06
CA ARG A 441 7.20 -14.28 -25.33
C ARG A 441 8.02 -15.36 -24.62
N GLY A 442 7.42 -16.55 -24.51
CA GLY A 442 8.03 -17.73 -23.88
C GLY A 442 7.54 -17.91 -22.46
N ASP A 443 6.84 -19.01 -22.24
CA ASP A 443 6.28 -19.41 -20.96
C ASP A 443 7.18 -20.45 -20.30
N HIS A 444 7.42 -20.31 -19.00
CA HIS A 444 8.13 -21.33 -18.23
C HIS A 444 7.54 -21.47 -16.84
N VAL A 445 7.82 -22.60 -16.21
CA VAL A 445 7.53 -22.84 -14.79
C VAL A 445 8.78 -23.33 -14.08
N ILE A 446 8.88 -23.04 -12.79
CA ILE A 446 9.98 -23.46 -11.92
C ILE A 446 9.45 -24.42 -10.85
N ILE A 447 10.15 -25.54 -10.70
CA ILE A 447 10.02 -26.53 -9.63
C ILE A 447 11.25 -26.42 -8.75
N SER A 448 11.04 -26.09 -7.48
CA SER A 448 12.09 -25.91 -6.48
C SER A 448 11.63 -26.30 -5.08
N PRO A 449 11.46 -27.61 -4.82
CA PRO A 449 10.97 -28.11 -3.54
C PRO A 449 11.97 -27.83 -2.40
N ALA A 450 11.55 -28.09 -1.16
CA ALA A 450 12.38 -27.90 0.02
C ALA A 450 13.57 -28.88 0.05
N TYR A 451 14.68 -28.48 0.67
CA TYR A 451 15.92 -29.24 0.78
C TYR A 451 15.77 -30.50 1.62
N ASN A 452 14.77 -30.54 2.51
CA ASN A 452 14.41 -31.71 3.32
C ASN A 452 13.33 -32.58 2.67
N SER A 453 13.05 -32.40 1.37
CA SER A 453 12.12 -33.26 0.64
C SER A 453 12.64 -34.69 0.58
N THR A 454 11.77 -35.67 0.75
CA THR A 454 12.11 -37.09 0.63
C THR A 454 12.05 -37.57 -0.82
N ALA A 455 12.57 -38.77 -1.08
CA ALA A 455 12.50 -39.38 -2.41
C ALA A 455 11.04 -39.57 -2.86
N GLU A 456 10.16 -39.99 -1.95
CA GLU A 456 8.74 -40.17 -2.21
C GLU A 456 8.05 -38.85 -2.56
N GLU A 457 8.38 -37.77 -1.85
CA GLU A 457 7.83 -36.44 -2.14
C GLU A 457 8.32 -35.90 -3.49
N VAL A 458 9.59 -36.12 -3.85
CA VAL A 458 10.12 -35.73 -5.16
C VAL A 458 9.47 -36.54 -6.29
N GLU A 459 9.26 -37.84 -6.09
CA GLU A 459 8.54 -38.70 -7.02
C GLU A 459 7.08 -38.25 -7.20
N GLU A 460 6.40 -37.93 -6.11
CA GLU A 460 5.03 -37.39 -6.11
C GLU A 460 4.96 -36.06 -6.87
N ILE A 461 5.86 -35.11 -6.58
CA ILE A 461 5.93 -33.81 -7.26
C ILE A 461 6.13 -33.99 -8.77
N ALA A 462 7.09 -34.83 -9.17
CA ALA A 462 7.39 -35.06 -10.58
C ALA A 462 6.21 -35.72 -11.31
N SER A 463 5.58 -36.72 -10.68
CA SER A 463 4.43 -37.43 -11.25
C SER A 463 3.19 -36.53 -11.40
N ILE A 464 2.86 -35.75 -10.36
CA ILE A 464 1.74 -34.80 -10.42
C ILE A 464 2.01 -33.74 -11.49
N PHE A 465 3.23 -33.23 -11.56
CA PHE A 465 3.59 -32.20 -12.54
C PHE A 465 3.57 -32.74 -13.98
N GLU A 466 4.03 -33.97 -14.22
CA GLU A 466 3.92 -34.63 -15.53
C GLU A 466 2.46 -34.76 -15.98
N ARG A 467 1.60 -35.22 -15.08
CA ARG A 467 0.15 -35.33 -15.32
C ARG A 467 -0.47 -33.96 -15.59
N LEU A 468 -0.12 -32.94 -14.80
CA LEU A 468 -0.59 -31.57 -14.99
C LEU A 468 -0.24 -31.02 -16.38
N VAL A 469 1.00 -31.20 -16.82
CA VAL A 469 1.44 -30.74 -18.16
C VAL A 469 0.67 -31.47 -19.25
N THR A 470 0.57 -32.80 -19.15
CA THR A 470 -0.10 -33.63 -20.15
C THR A 470 -1.57 -33.27 -20.28
N ASP A 471 -2.28 -33.18 -19.16
CA ASP A 471 -3.70 -32.85 -19.12
C ASP A 471 -3.96 -31.43 -19.59
N PHE A 472 -3.14 -30.46 -19.18
CA PHE A 472 -3.27 -29.06 -19.60
C PHE A 472 -3.25 -28.93 -21.13
N PHE A 473 -2.28 -29.58 -21.80
CA PHE A 473 -2.19 -29.52 -23.25
C PHE A 473 -3.23 -30.42 -23.96
N ALA A 474 -3.66 -31.53 -23.36
CA ALA A 474 -4.75 -32.34 -23.90
C ALA A 474 -6.09 -31.57 -23.90
N MET A 475 -6.40 -30.85 -22.82
CA MET A 475 -7.59 -29.99 -22.72
C MET A 475 -7.55 -28.84 -23.74
N ALA A 476 -6.36 -28.28 -24.00
CA ALA A 476 -6.19 -27.20 -24.97
C ALA A 476 -6.39 -27.65 -26.43
N VAL A 477 -6.01 -28.89 -26.78
CA VAL A 477 -6.20 -29.47 -28.14
C VAL A 477 -7.68 -29.74 -28.46
N GLY A 478 -8.55 -29.90 -27.46
CA GLY A 478 -10.00 -30.03 -27.67
C GLY A 478 -10.70 -28.78 -28.21
N LEU A 479 -10.05 -27.61 -28.13
CA LEU A 479 -10.60 -26.30 -28.53
C LEU A 479 -10.09 -25.80 -29.89
N THR A 480 -9.10 -26.46 -30.51
CA THR A 480 -8.38 -25.94 -31.69
C THR A 480 -9.00 -26.32 -33.04
N ASN A 481 -9.95 -27.26 -33.12
CA ASN A 481 -10.58 -27.66 -34.39
C ASN A 481 -11.57 -26.62 -34.98
N GLY A 482 -11.80 -25.48 -34.32
CA GLY A 482 -12.77 -24.47 -34.75
C GLY A 482 -12.22 -23.15 -35.31
N ARG A 483 -10.89 -22.95 -35.36
CA ARG A 483 -10.31 -21.60 -35.61
C ARG A 483 -9.37 -21.46 -36.81
N HIS A 484 -9.31 -22.45 -37.70
CA HIS A 484 -8.42 -22.39 -38.85
C HIS A 484 -8.84 -21.45 -40.00
N ALA A 485 -10.04 -20.84 -39.95
CA ALA A 485 -10.56 -20.01 -41.05
C ALA A 485 -10.39 -18.49 -40.86
N ALA A 486 -10.08 -18.02 -39.64
CA ALA A 486 -10.00 -16.58 -39.34
C ALA A 486 -8.57 -16.00 -39.45
N ASP A 487 -7.54 -16.84 -39.40
CA ASP A 487 -6.12 -16.42 -39.38
C ASP A 487 -5.55 -16.12 -40.78
N GLU A 488 -6.17 -16.60 -41.86
CA GLU A 488 -5.73 -16.28 -43.22
C GLU A 488 -6.12 -14.86 -43.65
N GLU A 489 -7.23 -14.33 -43.14
CA GLU A 489 -7.73 -12.99 -43.46
C GLU A 489 -6.90 -11.89 -42.76
N ALA A 490 -6.47 -12.14 -41.52
CA ALA A 490 -5.60 -11.22 -40.78
C ALA A 490 -4.17 -11.14 -41.35
N ARG A 491 -3.66 -12.23 -41.97
CA ARG A 491 -2.36 -12.22 -42.66
C ARG A 491 -2.37 -11.34 -43.92
N ALA A 492 -3.48 -11.32 -44.66
CA ALA A 492 -3.60 -10.52 -45.88
C ALA A 492 -3.61 -9.00 -45.61
N GLU A 493 -4.17 -8.54 -44.48
CA GLU A 493 -4.16 -7.11 -44.12
C GLU A 493 -2.79 -6.62 -43.60
N VAL A 494 -2.02 -7.49 -42.95
CA VAL A 494 -0.67 -7.16 -42.44
C VAL A 494 0.35 -7.02 -43.58
N ASP A 495 0.24 -7.81 -44.65
CA ASP A 495 1.11 -7.70 -45.82
C ASP A 495 0.89 -6.39 -46.61
N VAL A 496 -0.34 -5.87 -46.62
CA VAL A 496 -0.68 -4.57 -47.23
C VAL A 496 -0.12 -3.39 -46.41
N LEU A 497 -0.02 -3.53 -45.08
CA LEU A 497 0.61 -2.53 -44.21
C LEU A 497 2.15 -2.55 -44.31
N ASN A 498 2.76 -3.73 -44.42
CA ASN A 498 4.21 -3.87 -44.64
C ASN A 498 4.66 -3.25 -45.98
N SER A 499 3.84 -3.36 -47.02
CA SER A 499 4.10 -2.71 -48.32
C SER A 499 4.21 -1.17 -48.25
N ARG A 500 3.50 -0.53 -47.30
CA ARG A 500 3.54 0.93 -47.10
C ARG A 500 4.74 1.36 -46.25
N LEU A 501 5.20 0.52 -45.33
CA LEU A 501 6.38 0.77 -44.51
C LEU A 501 7.66 0.75 -45.38
N ASP A 502 7.73 -0.17 -46.35
CA ASP A 502 8.90 -0.35 -47.21
C ASP A 502 9.18 0.86 -48.13
N LYS A 503 8.12 1.57 -48.56
CA LYS A 503 8.24 2.82 -49.32
C LYS A 503 8.82 3.97 -48.48
N THR A 504 8.58 3.95 -47.17
CA THR A 504 9.10 4.97 -46.24
C THR A 504 10.57 4.70 -45.92
N THR A 505 10.95 3.43 -45.77
CA THR A 505 12.33 2.98 -45.58
C THR A 505 13.23 3.28 -46.79
N GLN A 506 12.71 3.19 -48.01
CA GLN A 506 13.45 3.57 -49.24
C GLN A 506 13.72 5.09 -49.33
N LEU A 507 12.84 5.94 -48.80
CA LEU A 507 13.03 7.39 -48.78
C LEU A 507 14.16 7.77 -47.80
N THR A 508 14.19 7.13 -46.64
CA THR A 508 15.24 7.32 -45.62
C THR A 508 16.62 6.88 -46.12
N LYS A 509 16.70 5.76 -46.86
CA LYS A 509 17.95 5.31 -47.51
C LYS A 509 18.47 6.29 -48.57
N LYS A 510 17.60 6.99 -49.30
CA LYS A 510 18.01 8.01 -50.28
C LYS A 510 18.59 9.25 -49.61
N ILE A 511 18.01 9.70 -48.49
CA ILE A 511 18.52 10.83 -47.71
C ILE A 511 19.89 10.51 -47.10
N GLN A 512 20.06 9.28 -46.59
CA GLN A 512 21.32 8.81 -46.02
C GLN A 512 22.44 8.67 -47.08
N SER A 513 22.09 8.31 -48.33
CA SER A 513 23.03 8.30 -49.47
C SER A 513 23.47 9.71 -49.92
N CYS A 514 22.61 10.72 -49.77
CA CYS A 514 22.96 12.11 -50.09
C CYS A 514 23.94 12.72 -49.07
N LEU A 515 23.78 12.40 -47.78
CA LEU A 515 24.71 12.83 -46.73
C LEU A 515 26.11 12.22 -46.89
N GLY A 516 26.19 10.94 -47.25
CA GLY A 516 27.48 10.27 -47.49
C GLY A 516 28.30 10.85 -48.65
N ARG A 517 27.66 11.43 -49.67
CA ARG A 517 28.39 12.09 -50.79
C ARG A 517 28.98 13.45 -50.40
N LEU A 518 28.38 14.15 -49.43
CA LEU A 518 28.89 15.42 -48.93
C LEU A 518 30.14 15.23 -48.04
N GLU A 519 30.16 14.17 -47.22
CA GLU A 519 31.32 13.86 -46.37
C GLU A 519 32.56 13.41 -47.16
N VAL A 520 32.37 12.64 -48.24
CA VAL A 520 33.48 12.21 -49.11
C VAL A 520 34.09 13.39 -49.87
N THR A 521 33.28 14.37 -50.26
CA THR A 521 33.76 15.59 -50.94
C THR A 521 34.54 16.51 -49.99
N GLY A 522 34.18 16.54 -48.71
CA GLY A 522 34.89 17.29 -47.67
C GLY A 522 36.23 16.69 -47.23
N LYS A 523 36.48 15.42 -47.56
CA LYS A 523 37.73 14.70 -47.25
C LYS A 523 38.78 14.90 -48.35
N ASN A 524 38.38 14.88 -49.62
CA ASN A 524 39.29 15.06 -50.76
C ASN A 524 39.87 16.49 -50.88
N VAL A 525 39.25 17.50 -50.27
CA VAL A 525 39.79 18.87 -50.23
C VAL A 525 40.86 19.03 -49.14
N ARG A 526 40.83 18.18 -48.10
CA ARG A 526 41.78 18.21 -46.98
C ARG A 526 43.11 17.51 -47.28
N ASP A 527 43.08 16.47 -48.11
CA ASP A 527 44.25 15.64 -48.39
C ASP A 527 45.20 16.20 -49.47
N VAL A 528 44.83 17.32 -50.14
CA VAL A 528 45.64 17.93 -51.22
C VAL A 528 46.53 19.08 -50.72
N SER A 529 46.37 19.55 -49.48
CA SER A 529 47.14 20.69 -48.93
C SER A 529 48.41 20.28 -48.15
N ALA A 530 48.79 18.99 -48.16
CA ALA A 530 49.77 18.44 -47.22
C ALA A 530 51.27 18.63 -47.54
N PRO A 531 51.77 18.89 -48.77
CA PRO A 531 53.21 18.94 -48.98
C PRO A 531 53.70 20.32 -49.43
N LEU A 532 53.91 21.25 -48.47
CA LEU A 532 54.83 22.41 -48.58
C LEU A 532 54.85 23.16 -47.23
N ASN A 533 55.83 22.89 -46.36
CA ASN A 533 56.47 23.83 -45.41
C ASN A 533 57.04 23.15 -44.14
N GLY A 534 58.22 22.54 -44.29
CA GLY A 534 59.05 22.13 -43.16
C GLY A 534 59.76 23.29 -42.45
N GLU A 535 60.00 24.41 -43.14
CA GLU A 535 60.75 25.57 -42.62
C GLU A 535 59.84 26.61 -41.92
N THR A 536 58.55 26.68 -42.25
CA THR A 536 57.60 27.64 -41.64
C THR A 536 57.19 27.26 -40.22
N LYS A 537 57.29 25.96 -39.84
CA LYS A 537 56.94 25.48 -38.50
C LYS A 537 57.83 26.06 -37.40
N LYS A 538 59.10 26.39 -37.69
CA LYS A 538 60.00 26.98 -36.69
C LYS A 538 59.67 28.46 -36.37
N LEU A 539 59.22 29.22 -37.37
CA LEU A 539 58.78 30.62 -37.19
C LEU A 539 57.40 30.72 -36.54
N GLN A 540 56.50 29.77 -36.82
CA GLN A 540 55.14 29.75 -36.26
C GLN A 540 55.14 29.39 -34.76
N ILE A 541 56.06 28.52 -34.32
CA ILE A 541 56.25 28.22 -32.89
C ILE A 541 56.76 29.45 -32.13
N LEU A 542 57.66 30.24 -32.73
CA LEU A 542 58.18 31.46 -32.11
C LEU A 542 57.12 32.57 -32.03
N GLY A 543 56.33 32.77 -33.08
CA GLY A 543 55.20 33.71 -33.10
C GLY A 543 54.12 33.35 -32.08
N ASN A 544 53.71 32.08 -32.03
CA ASN A 544 52.72 31.60 -31.07
C ASN A 544 53.17 31.78 -29.61
N ASN A 545 54.47 31.65 -29.33
CA ASN A 545 55.01 31.88 -27.99
C ASN A 545 55.00 33.37 -27.61
N ILE A 546 55.26 34.28 -28.56
CA ILE A 546 55.19 35.73 -28.34
C ILE A 546 53.73 36.15 -28.12
N ASP A 547 52.80 35.67 -28.94
CA ASP A 547 51.37 35.95 -28.79
C ASP A 547 50.81 35.38 -27.47
N ALA A 548 51.29 34.21 -27.03
CA ALA A 548 50.92 33.64 -25.74
C ALA A 548 51.42 34.48 -24.55
N VAL A 549 52.62 35.07 -24.64
CA VAL A 549 53.19 35.95 -23.62
C VAL A 549 52.46 37.30 -23.60
N ILE A 550 52.14 37.88 -24.77
CA ILE A 550 51.34 39.12 -24.86
C ILE A 550 49.93 38.89 -24.31
N ALA A 551 49.27 37.78 -24.65
CA ALA A 551 47.98 37.41 -24.10
C ALA A 551 48.02 37.19 -22.57
N ALA A 552 49.13 36.68 -22.04
CA ALA A 552 49.33 36.55 -20.59
C ALA A 552 49.51 37.92 -19.90
N ILE A 553 50.18 38.88 -20.55
CA ILE A 553 50.35 40.26 -20.05
C ILE A 553 49.02 41.03 -20.10
N GLU A 554 48.23 40.92 -21.18
CA GLU A 554 46.91 41.56 -21.27
C GLU A 554 45.92 41.00 -20.24
N ARG A 555 45.95 39.69 -19.95
CA ARG A 555 45.16 39.06 -18.88
C ARG A 555 45.48 39.58 -17.48
N LEU A 556 46.70 40.10 -17.26
CA LEU A 556 47.10 40.70 -15.99
C LEU A 556 46.67 42.16 -15.86
N ARG A 557 46.47 42.89 -16.98
CA ARG A 557 46.19 44.34 -17.00
C ARG A 557 44.69 44.67 -17.08
N GLN A 558 43.90 43.94 -17.87
CA GLN A 558 42.48 44.22 -18.10
C GLN A 558 41.59 44.39 -16.84
N PRO A 559 41.73 43.57 -15.78
CA PRO A 559 40.83 43.64 -14.62
C PRO A 559 40.96 44.95 -13.82
N ALA A 560 42.13 45.59 -13.83
CA ALA A 560 42.37 46.84 -13.11
C ALA A 560 41.70 48.06 -13.80
N ASP A 561 41.69 48.09 -15.14
CA ASP A 561 41.06 49.16 -15.91
C ASP A 561 39.52 49.04 -15.91
N SER A 562 38.96 47.82 -15.85
CA SER A 562 37.50 47.59 -15.80
C SER A 562 36.83 48.00 -14.48
N LYS A 563 37.60 48.20 -13.40
CA LYS A 563 37.05 48.45 -12.06
C LYS A 563 36.28 49.77 -11.97
N ASN A 564 36.80 50.84 -12.56
CA ASN A 564 36.25 52.20 -12.40
C ASN A 564 34.92 52.37 -13.14
N ASP A 565 34.80 51.82 -14.35
CA ASP A 565 33.60 51.92 -15.18
C ASP A 565 32.44 51.12 -14.57
N GLU A 566 32.72 49.91 -14.06
CA GLU A 566 31.71 49.07 -13.42
C GLU A 566 31.31 49.63 -12.04
N GLU A 567 32.24 50.20 -11.27
CA GLU A 567 31.92 50.85 -9.99
C GLU A 567 30.89 51.99 -10.16
N GLN A 568 30.96 52.75 -11.25
CA GLN A 568 29.98 53.80 -11.55
C GLN A 568 28.59 53.22 -11.81
N ILE A 569 28.48 52.08 -12.51
CA ILE A 569 27.21 51.40 -12.76
C ILE A 569 26.61 50.86 -11.45
N ILE A 570 27.43 50.23 -10.60
CA ILE A 570 26.99 49.70 -9.30
C ILE A 570 26.46 50.82 -8.39
N ARG A 571 27.11 51.99 -8.37
CA ARG A 571 26.68 53.15 -7.58
C ARG A 571 25.36 53.77 -8.06
N GLN A 572 25.03 53.69 -9.35
CA GLN A 572 23.77 54.23 -9.88
C GLN A 572 22.55 53.40 -9.46
N GLY A 573 22.75 52.12 -9.15
CA GLY A 573 21.69 51.18 -8.81
C GLY A 573 20.89 50.68 -10.02
N PRO A 574 20.14 49.56 -9.86
CA PRO A 574 19.45 48.87 -10.96
C PRO A 574 18.33 49.71 -11.60
N ASP A 575 17.72 50.64 -10.86
CA ASP A 575 16.66 51.54 -11.35
C ASP A 575 17.17 52.51 -12.42
N LYS A 576 18.35 53.10 -12.24
CA LYS A 576 18.91 54.14 -13.14
C LYS A 576 19.82 53.56 -14.21
N ALA A 577 20.61 52.54 -13.89
CA ALA A 577 21.51 51.89 -14.84
C ALA A 577 20.77 50.99 -15.85
N GLY A 578 19.56 50.55 -15.50
CA GLY A 578 18.80 49.53 -16.22
C GLY A 578 19.20 48.13 -15.78
N LEU A 579 18.21 47.29 -15.45
CA LEU A 579 18.42 45.98 -14.83
C LEU A 579 19.39 45.08 -15.62
N SER A 580 19.24 44.98 -16.94
CA SER A 580 20.13 44.17 -17.77
C SER A 580 21.57 44.66 -17.77
N ASN A 581 21.78 45.98 -17.83
CA ASN A 581 23.12 46.57 -17.77
C ASN A 581 23.76 46.39 -16.39
N TYR A 582 22.97 46.53 -15.33
CA TYR A 582 23.41 46.32 -13.95
C TYR A 582 23.83 44.86 -13.70
N LEU A 583 23.03 43.89 -14.15
CA LEU A 583 23.35 42.46 -14.04
C LEU A 583 24.62 42.09 -14.83
N ASN A 584 24.75 42.62 -16.06
CA ASN A 584 25.95 42.41 -16.88
C ASN A 584 27.21 43.01 -16.23
N SER A 585 27.07 44.14 -15.54
CA SER A 585 28.16 44.77 -14.78
C SER A 585 28.65 43.87 -13.65
N ILE A 586 27.74 43.33 -12.84
CA ILE A 586 28.12 42.40 -11.75
C ILE A 586 28.72 41.12 -12.34
N GLN A 587 28.20 40.56 -13.44
CA GLN A 587 28.81 39.40 -14.11
C GLN A 587 30.25 39.64 -14.55
N ARG A 588 30.54 40.82 -15.12
CA ARG A 588 31.91 41.19 -15.52
C ARG A 588 32.82 41.30 -14.30
N LEU A 589 32.35 41.90 -13.20
CA LEU A 589 33.08 41.96 -11.93
C LEU A 589 33.36 40.58 -11.34
N THR A 590 32.38 39.66 -11.33
CA THR A 590 32.55 38.29 -10.83
C THR A 590 33.57 37.51 -11.67
N ARG A 591 33.52 37.64 -13.00
CA ARG A 591 34.50 37.00 -13.89
C ARG A 591 35.91 37.58 -13.70
N ALA A 592 36.02 38.90 -13.50
CA ALA A 592 37.29 39.55 -13.21
C ALA A 592 37.90 39.05 -11.88
N LEU A 593 37.07 38.91 -10.84
CA LEU A 593 37.49 38.35 -9.55
C LEU A 593 37.96 36.89 -9.70
N GLN A 594 37.21 36.04 -10.39
CA GLN A 594 37.57 34.63 -10.61
C GLN A 594 38.88 34.50 -11.38
N ASN A 595 39.07 35.29 -12.44
CA ASN A 595 40.33 35.34 -13.18
C ASN A 595 41.49 35.76 -12.27
N MET A 596 41.30 36.76 -11.40
CA MET A 596 42.32 37.17 -10.44
C MET A 596 42.62 36.09 -9.40
N GLU A 597 41.62 35.35 -8.92
CA GLU A 597 41.80 34.25 -7.98
C GLU A 597 42.74 33.18 -8.53
N THR A 598 42.59 32.80 -9.80
CA THR A 598 43.47 31.81 -10.46
C THR A 598 44.94 32.22 -10.57
N THR A 599 45.25 33.53 -10.59
CA THR A 599 46.64 34.01 -10.74
C THR A 599 47.50 33.85 -9.48
N ASN A 600 46.90 33.70 -8.30
CA ASN A 600 47.59 33.57 -7.00
C ASN A 600 48.70 34.59 -6.68
N LEU A 601 48.72 35.74 -7.35
CA LEU A 601 49.73 36.79 -7.15
C LEU A 601 49.43 37.63 -5.90
N ARG A 602 50.44 37.81 -5.04
CA ARG A 602 50.34 38.63 -3.82
C ARG A 602 50.06 40.10 -4.12
N ALA A 603 50.53 40.61 -5.26
CA ALA A 603 50.27 41.98 -5.73
C ALA A 603 48.78 42.26 -6.03
N ASN A 604 47.96 41.22 -6.25
CA ASN A 604 46.54 41.36 -6.60
C ASN A 604 45.59 41.28 -5.40
N GLN A 605 46.10 41.12 -4.17
CA GLN A 605 45.24 40.95 -2.98
C GLN A 605 44.34 42.15 -2.69
N GLN A 606 44.84 43.39 -2.85
CA GLN A 606 44.03 44.59 -2.62
C GLN A 606 42.90 44.72 -3.64
N THR A 607 43.18 44.50 -4.93
CA THR A 607 42.17 44.57 -6.00
C THR A 607 41.10 43.48 -5.86
N LYS A 608 41.48 42.28 -5.40
CA LYS A 608 40.51 41.21 -5.07
C LYS A 608 39.54 41.63 -3.98
N ALA A 609 40.03 42.23 -2.90
CA ALA A 609 39.19 42.70 -1.80
C ALA A 609 38.22 43.80 -2.26
N ASP A 610 38.68 44.72 -3.10
CA ASP A 610 37.83 45.78 -3.66
C ASP A 610 36.74 45.24 -4.59
N LEU A 611 37.08 44.29 -5.47
CA LEU A 611 36.11 43.63 -6.36
C LEU A 611 35.06 42.83 -5.57
N GLN A 612 35.49 42.09 -4.53
CA GLN A 612 34.57 41.39 -3.63
C GLN A 612 33.59 42.36 -2.94
N ARG A 613 34.08 43.51 -2.47
CA ARG A 613 33.23 44.54 -1.85
C ARG A 613 32.23 45.14 -2.84
N LEU A 614 32.63 45.41 -4.08
CA LEU A 614 31.74 45.93 -5.12
C LEU A 614 30.64 44.92 -5.49
N ILE A 615 30.99 43.64 -5.61
CA ILE A 615 30.02 42.56 -5.88
C ILE A 615 29.02 42.44 -4.72
N GLN A 616 29.48 42.49 -3.46
CA GLN A 616 28.60 42.47 -2.29
C GLN A 616 27.61 43.65 -2.29
N ASN A 617 28.09 44.87 -2.56
CA ASN A 617 27.24 46.06 -2.66
C ASN A 617 26.22 45.96 -3.82
N GLY A 618 26.65 45.41 -4.95
CA GLY A 618 25.79 45.15 -6.11
C GLY A 618 24.66 44.16 -5.81
N ASN A 619 25.00 43.04 -5.17
CA ASN A 619 24.03 42.03 -4.74
C ASN A 619 23.02 42.59 -3.71
N ALA A 620 23.50 43.36 -2.72
CA ALA A 620 22.61 44.01 -1.75
C ALA A 620 21.63 45.01 -2.42
N SER A 621 22.08 45.73 -3.46
CA SER A 621 21.19 46.61 -4.23
C SER A 621 20.16 45.83 -5.06
N LEU A 622 20.52 44.65 -5.58
CA LEU A 622 19.56 43.76 -6.26
C LEU A 622 18.51 43.21 -5.30
N GLU A 623 18.90 42.81 -4.09
CA GLU A 623 17.98 42.37 -3.03
C GLU A 623 16.99 43.48 -2.64
N SER A 624 17.48 44.70 -2.43
CA SER A 624 16.63 45.86 -2.14
C SER A 624 15.68 46.21 -3.28
N HIS A 625 16.14 46.09 -4.53
CA HIS A 625 15.30 46.32 -5.71
C HIS A 625 14.22 45.24 -5.88
N PHE A 626 14.55 43.97 -5.60
CA PHE A 626 13.58 42.87 -5.57
C PHE A 626 12.48 43.12 -4.53
N ASP A 627 12.84 43.48 -3.30
CA ASP A 627 11.89 43.84 -2.23
C ASP A 627 10.97 45.00 -2.66
N LYS A 628 11.54 46.05 -3.27
CA LYS A 628 10.79 47.22 -3.75
C LYS A 628 9.76 46.85 -4.81
N ILE A 629 10.11 46.02 -5.80
CA ILE A 629 9.17 45.56 -6.82
C ILE A 629 8.05 44.74 -6.18
N LEU A 630 8.41 43.79 -5.31
CA LEU A 630 7.46 42.88 -4.69
C LEU A 630 6.45 43.60 -3.78
N ARG A 631 6.92 44.56 -2.97
CA ARG A 631 6.04 45.40 -2.13
C ARG A 631 5.16 46.33 -2.94
N GLY A 632 5.63 46.82 -4.09
CA GLY A 632 4.84 47.66 -4.99
C GLY A 632 3.63 46.95 -5.59
N GLU A 633 3.76 45.65 -5.85
CA GLU A 633 2.69 44.82 -6.44
C GLU A 633 1.83 44.08 -5.40
N THR A 634 2.28 44.03 -4.15
CA THR A 634 1.56 43.31 -3.09
C THR A 634 0.62 44.27 -2.36
N PRO A 635 -0.72 44.11 -2.49
CA PRO A 635 -1.66 44.91 -1.74
C PRO A 635 -1.58 44.60 -0.24
N ILE A 636 -2.10 45.51 0.60
CA ILE A 636 -2.11 45.33 2.06
C ILE A 636 -2.95 44.10 2.46
N SER A 637 -4.15 43.98 1.88
CA SER A 637 -5.04 42.83 1.98
C SER A 637 -6.07 42.89 0.85
N VAL A 638 -6.79 41.79 0.63
CA VAL A 638 -7.98 41.76 -0.22
C VAL A 638 -9.19 41.27 0.57
N GLU A 639 -10.41 41.49 0.08
CA GLU A 639 -11.63 40.97 0.69
C GLU A 639 -11.89 39.53 0.18
N PRO A 640 -11.63 38.47 0.97
CA PRO A 640 -11.60 37.11 0.45
C PRO A 640 -12.97 36.61 -0.01
N LEU A 641 -14.05 37.04 0.65
CA LEU A 641 -15.41 36.60 0.31
C LEU A 641 -15.83 37.00 -1.10
N ASN A 642 -15.31 38.09 -1.64
CA ASN A 642 -15.58 38.51 -3.02
C ASN A 642 -15.07 37.48 -4.04
N PHE A 643 -14.06 36.69 -3.69
CA PHE A 643 -13.46 35.66 -4.54
C PHE A 643 -14.13 34.31 -4.31
N THR A 644 -14.32 33.89 -3.05
CA THR A 644 -14.91 32.59 -2.72
C THR A 644 -16.38 32.50 -3.16
N THR A 645 -17.18 33.53 -2.90
CA THR A 645 -18.61 33.51 -3.23
C THR A 645 -18.91 33.65 -4.72
N LYS A 646 -18.05 34.37 -5.46
CA LYS A 646 -18.21 34.60 -6.91
C LYS A 646 -17.42 33.60 -7.77
N GLY A 647 -16.71 32.64 -7.15
CA GLY A 647 -15.87 31.68 -7.85
C GLY A 647 -14.76 32.32 -8.70
N LYS A 648 -14.23 33.47 -8.26
CA LYS A 648 -13.18 34.19 -9.00
C LYS A 648 -11.80 33.75 -8.49
N PRO A 649 -10.79 33.63 -9.37
CA PRO A 649 -9.42 33.35 -8.94
C PRO A 649 -8.87 34.49 -8.10
N PHE A 650 -8.03 34.15 -7.11
CA PHE A 650 -7.29 35.14 -6.33
C PHE A 650 -6.22 35.83 -7.19
N PRO A 651 -5.88 37.10 -6.88
CA PRO A 651 -4.96 37.88 -7.72
C PRO A 651 -3.52 37.35 -7.66
N VAL A 652 -2.91 37.20 -8.82
CA VAL A 652 -1.49 36.86 -9.03
C VAL A 652 -0.68 38.12 -9.40
N ILE A 653 0.64 38.05 -9.29
CA ILE A 653 1.54 39.15 -9.64
C ILE A 653 1.52 39.38 -11.15
N ALA A 654 1.57 40.64 -11.60
CA ALA A 654 1.57 40.97 -13.02
C ALA A 654 2.80 40.39 -13.77
N GLN A 655 2.57 39.93 -15.01
CA GLN A 655 3.57 39.18 -15.79
C GLN A 655 4.86 39.97 -16.08
N ASP A 656 4.76 41.29 -16.26
CA ASP A 656 5.91 42.16 -16.49
C ASP A 656 6.81 42.25 -15.24
N LYS A 657 6.21 42.15 -14.06
CA LYS A 657 6.90 42.16 -12.76
C LYS A 657 7.50 40.80 -12.44
N ILE A 658 6.77 39.72 -12.72
CA ILE A 658 7.27 38.34 -12.67
C ILE A 658 8.55 38.21 -13.50
N SER A 659 8.55 38.74 -14.72
CA SER A 659 9.71 38.69 -15.62
C SER A 659 10.95 39.37 -15.01
N ARG A 660 10.77 40.49 -14.30
CA ARG A 660 11.86 41.21 -13.62
C ARG A 660 12.33 40.48 -12.36
N LEU A 661 11.41 39.99 -11.54
CA LEU A 661 11.71 39.24 -10.31
C LEU A 661 12.44 37.93 -10.62
N SER A 662 11.98 37.20 -11.65
CA SER A 662 12.61 35.97 -12.14
C SER A 662 14.02 36.22 -12.67
N LEU A 663 14.23 37.31 -13.40
CA LEU A 663 15.56 37.69 -13.90
C LEU A 663 16.54 37.97 -12.74
N ILE A 664 16.11 38.71 -11.71
CA ILE A 664 16.93 38.97 -10.51
C ILE A 664 17.25 37.65 -9.79
N ASN A 665 16.24 36.78 -9.62
CA ASN A 665 16.41 35.50 -8.95
C ASN A 665 17.35 34.55 -9.69
N SER A 666 17.25 34.45 -11.02
CA SER A 666 18.15 33.62 -11.83
C SER A 666 19.61 34.03 -11.64
N TYR A 667 19.86 35.32 -11.44
CA TYR A 667 21.20 35.85 -11.24
C TYR A 667 21.74 35.57 -9.84
N VAL A 668 20.98 35.94 -8.80
CA VAL A 668 21.39 35.76 -7.40
C VAL A 668 21.51 34.27 -7.06
N GLY A 669 20.59 33.43 -7.55
CA GLY A 669 20.62 31.98 -7.36
C GLY A 669 21.82 31.28 -8.01
N SER A 670 22.37 31.84 -9.10
CA SER A 670 23.58 31.29 -9.76
C SER A 670 24.87 31.56 -8.95
N ASN A 671 24.86 32.54 -8.05
CA ASN A 671 26.02 33.02 -7.31
C ASN A 671 25.98 32.70 -5.80
N ALA A 672 24.90 32.10 -5.29
CA ALA A 672 24.74 31.80 -3.87
C ALA A 672 25.39 30.44 -3.50
N THR A 673 26.31 30.43 -2.53
CA THR A 673 27.06 29.24 -2.10
C THR A 673 26.42 28.48 -0.92
N THR A 674 25.42 29.07 -0.24
CA THR A 674 24.85 28.49 0.99
C THR A 674 23.32 28.64 1.11
N GLU A 675 22.69 29.78 0.80
CA GLU A 675 21.22 29.98 0.79
C GLU A 675 20.82 31.19 -0.09
N ASN A 676 19.69 31.15 -0.80
CA ASN A 676 19.19 32.26 -1.62
C ASN A 676 18.44 33.31 -0.76
N PRO A 677 18.96 34.54 -0.58
CA PRO A 677 18.38 35.55 0.32
C PRO A 677 17.01 36.07 -0.15
N LEU A 678 16.73 35.99 -1.46
CA LEU A 678 15.48 36.48 -2.04
C LEU A 678 14.26 35.67 -1.58
N VAL A 679 14.47 34.40 -1.21
CA VAL A 679 13.43 33.52 -0.67
C VAL A 679 12.83 34.08 0.62
N LYS A 680 13.70 34.58 1.52
CA LYS A 680 13.27 35.14 2.82
C LYS A 680 12.49 36.45 2.62
N ILE A 681 13.01 37.34 1.78
CA ILE A 681 12.33 38.61 1.42
C ILE A 681 10.94 38.32 0.84
N TYR A 682 10.87 37.37 -0.09
CA TYR A 682 9.61 37.01 -0.73
C TYR A 682 8.57 36.50 0.28
N ALA A 683 8.97 35.53 1.11
CA ALA A 683 8.10 34.94 2.10
C ALA A 683 7.63 35.96 3.17
N GLU A 684 8.48 36.88 3.59
CA GLU A 684 8.11 37.94 4.55
C GLU A 684 7.04 38.88 4.00
N VAL A 685 7.17 39.32 2.75
CA VAL A 685 6.20 40.24 2.12
C VAL A 685 4.89 39.53 1.83
N ARG A 686 4.96 38.38 1.15
CA ARG A 686 3.77 37.65 0.69
C ARG A 686 3.05 36.96 1.85
N GLY A 687 3.77 36.40 2.82
CA GLY A 687 3.18 35.76 4.00
C GLY A 687 2.35 36.72 4.86
N GLN A 688 2.81 37.98 5.03
CA GLN A 688 2.03 39.01 5.73
C GLN A 688 0.74 39.40 4.98
N TYR A 689 0.80 39.49 3.64
CA TYR A 689 -0.38 39.75 2.82
C TYR A 689 -1.43 38.63 2.95
N LEU A 690 -1.00 37.37 2.93
CA LEU A 690 -1.87 36.21 3.14
C LEU A 690 -2.56 36.28 4.52
N GLN A 691 -1.78 36.53 5.58
CA GLN A 691 -2.31 36.59 6.94
C GLN A 691 -3.31 37.75 7.15
N LYS A 692 -2.98 38.96 6.67
CA LYS A 692 -3.87 40.14 6.80
C LYS A 692 -5.19 39.96 6.05
N THR A 693 -5.18 39.21 4.95
CA THR A 693 -6.38 38.90 4.17
C THR A 693 -7.30 37.94 4.91
N LEU A 694 -6.75 36.96 5.65
CA LEU A 694 -7.52 35.89 6.29
C LEU A 694 -8.02 36.23 7.71
N VAL A 695 -7.43 37.24 8.38
CA VAL A 695 -7.71 37.54 9.81
C VAL A 695 -9.19 37.80 10.12
N ASN A 696 -9.93 38.44 9.21
CA ASN A 696 -11.35 38.74 9.40
C ASN A 696 -12.22 37.47 9.36
N LEU A 697 -11.87 36.52 8.48
CA LEU A 697 -12.54 35.23 8.40
C LEU A 697 -12.19 34.35 9.61
N ALA A 698 -10.96 34.44 10.12
CA ALA A 698 -10.58 33.74 11.37
C ALA A 698 -11.46 34.21 12.53
N PHE A 699 -11.60 35.53 12.68
CA PHE A 699 -12.46 36.12 13.70
C PHE A 699 -13.94 35.74 13.53
N ALA A 700 -14.46 35.75 12.30
CA ALA A 700 -15.83 35.33 12.01
C ALA A 700 -16.08 33.84 12.34
N SER A 701 -15.10 32.97 12.05
CA SER A 701 -15.18 31.53 12.35
C SER A 701 -15.34 31.28 13.84
N VAL A 702 -14.58 31.98 14.69
CA VAL A 702 -14.67 31.82 16.15
C VAL A 702 -15.99 32.36 16.71
N ASN A 703 -16.48 33.49 16.21
CA ASN A 703 -17.73 34.08 16.72
C ASN A 703 -18.98 33.32 16.31
N THR A 704 -19.01 32.75 15.10
CA THR A 704 -20.15 31.96 14.62
C THR A 704 -20.31 30.61 15.34
N ALA A 705 -19.30 30.16 16.11
CA ALA A 705 -19.43 28.99 16.97
C ALA A 705 -20.33 29.25 18.20
N LYS A 706 -20.40 30.50 18.68
CA LYS A 706 -21.17 30.84 19.89
C LYS A 706 -22.67 30.85 19.59
N LYS A 707 -23.40 29.86 20.10
CA LYS A 707 -24.85 29.71 19.93
C LYS A 707 -25.65 30.66 20.85
N THR A 708 -26.84 31.06 20.38
CA THR A 708 -27.83 31.81 21.17
C THR A 708 -28.60 30.95 22.17
N SER A 709 -28.66 29.63 21.97
CA SER A 709 -29.35 28.67 22.85
C SER A 709 -28.41 27.50 23.20
N PRO A 710 -27.93 27.39 24.46
CA PRO A 710 -26.89 26.43 24.85
C PRO A 710 -27.21 24.94 24.62
N GLY A 711 -28.50 24.57 24.61
CA GLY A 711 -28.94 23.16 24.50
C GLY A 711 -29.17 22.65 23.07
N THR A 712 -29.01 23.48 22.04
CA THR A 712 -29.32 23.07 20.65
C THR A 712 -28.11 22.36 20.02
N LEU A 713 -28.33 21.26 19.31
CA LEU A 713 -27.28 20.55 18.56
C LEU A 713 -26.71 21.44 17.45
N TYR A 714 -25.41 21.31 17.18
CA TYR A 714 -24.78 22.04 16.09
C TYR A 714 -25.30 21.54 14.73
N LYS A 715 -25.51 22.46 13.79
CA LYS A 715 -25.97 22.16 12.42
C LYS A 715 -24.85 22.46 11.43
N ALA A 716 -24.58 21.51 10.53
CA ALA A 716 -23.57 21.64 9.49
C ALA A 716 -23.73 22.94 8.68
N GLY A 717 -22.61 23.58 8.32
CA GLY A 717 -22.56 24.78 7.50
C GLY A 717 -22.90 26.09 8.22
N THR A 718 -23.09 26.09 9.53
CA THR A 718 -23.40 27.32 10.30
C THR A 718 -22.15 28.08 10.75
N ASN A 719 -20.99 27.44 10.75
CA ASN A 719 -19.72 28.06 11.14
C ASN A 719 -18.92 28.62 9.94
N GLY A 720 -18.21 29.74 10.16
CA GLY A 720 -17.40 30.41 9.14
C GLY A 720 -16.12 29.68 8.69
N ILE A 721 -15.70 28.60 9.36
CA ILE A 721 -14.44 27.90 9.09
C ILE A 721 -14.34 27.33 7.66
N GLY A 722 -15.48 26.98 7.05
CA GLY A 722 -15.54 26.52 5.67
C GLY A 722 -15.14 27.60 4.66
N GLU A 723 -15.62 28.83 4.83
CA GLU A 723 -15.24 29.95 3.98
C GLU A 723 -13.78 30.38 4.23
N TYR A 724 -13.31 30.30 5.47
CA TYR A 724 -11.89 30.49 5.80
C TYR A 724 -10.99 29.51 5.03
N ALA A 725 -11.33 28.21 5.06
CA ALA A 725 -10.56 27.16 4.41
C ALA A 725 -10.52 27.34 2.88
N LYS A 726 -11.65 27.66 2.25
CA LYS A 726 -11.72 27.95 0.80
C LYS A 726 -10.87 29.16 0.41
N ALA A 727 -10.92 30.23 1.21
CA ALA A 727 -10.10 31.41 0.97
C ALA A 727 -8.61 31.07 1.08
N LEU A 728 -8.22 30.34 2.11
CA LEU A 728 -6.83 29.90 2.31
C LEU A 728 -6.35 29.02 1.15
N GLU A 729 -7.16 28.07 0.67
CA GLU A 729 -6.82 27.22 -0.48
C GLU A 729 -6.53 28.07 -1.73
N GLY A 730 -7.48 28.92 -2.10
CA GLY A 730 -7.38 29.74 -3.31
C GLY A 730 -6.18 30.69 -3.27
N MET A 731 -5.86 31.23 -2.10
CA MET A 731 -4.70 32.09 -1.90
C MET A 731 -3.37 31.32 -1.97
N CYS A 732 -3.27 30.15 -1.32
CA CYS A 732 -2.06 29.32 -1.37
C CYS A 732 -1.77 28.83 -2.81
N VAL A 733 -2.81 28.52 -3.58
CA VAL A 733 -2.66 28.11 -4.99
C VAL A 733 -2.19 29.30 -5.86
N ALA A 734 -2.82 30.47 -5.72
CA ALA A 734 -2.37 31.67 -6.44
C ALA A 734 -0.92 32.03 -6.08
N GLU A 735 -0.52 31.79 -4.83
CA GLU A 735 0.85 32.00 -4.38
C GLU A 735 1.83 30.97 -4.96
N HIS A 736 1.44 29.70 -5.03
CA HIS A 736 2.22 28.66 -5.70
C HIS A 736 2.46 29.00 -7.18
N GLU A 737 1.46 29.55 -7.88
CA GLU A 737 1.61 30.02 -9.26
C GLU A 737 2.64 31.16 -9.38
N ASN A 738 2.60 32.15 -8.48
CA ASN A 738 3.62 33.21 -8.45
C ASN A 738 5.03 32.62 -8.23
N ILE A 739 5.16 31.68 -7.28
CA ILE A 739 6.44 31.03 -6.94
C ILE A 739 6.98 30.24 -8.14
N CYS A 740 6.15 29.46 -8.83
CA CYS A 740 6.55 28.69 -10.01
C CYS A 740 7.11 29.56 -11.14
N ASN A 741 6.64 30.81 -11.24
CA ASN A 741 7.05 31.75 -12.27
C ASN A 741 8.28 32.59 -11.88
N ILE A 742 8.61 32.71 -10.59
CA ILE A 742 9.73 33.54 -10.09
C ILE A 742 10.94 32.68 -9.70
N PHE A 743 10.71 31.52 -9.09
CA PHE A 743 11.74 30.67 -8.49
C PHE A 743 12.01 29.39 -9.28
N THR A 744 13.15 28.76 -9.02
CA THR A 744 13.53 27.52 -9.68
C THR A 744 12.82 26.31 -9.05
N ARG A 745 12.65 25.22 -9.81
CA ARG A 745 11.85 24.05 -9.38
C ARG A 745 12.31 23.42 -8.07
N GLN A 746 13.60 23.48 -7.76
CA GLN A 746 14.17 23.00 -6.50
C GLN A 746 13.75 23.85 -5.28
N ASP A 747 13.40 25.11 -5.50
CA ASP A 747 13.05 26.06 -4.42
C ASP A 747 11.54 26.13 -4.16
N TRP A 748 10.68 25.65 -5.08
CA TRP A 748 9.23 25.84 -5.03
C TRP A 748 8.63 25.41 -3.69
N GLY A 749 9.00 24.23 -3.21
CA GLY A 749 8.50 23.68 -1.95
C GLY A 749 8.92 24.52 -0.74
N ALA A 750 10.22 24.83 -0.65
CA ALA A 750 10.78 25.62 0.46
C ALA A 750 10.20 27.05 0.52
N VAL A 751 10.07 27.71 -0.63
CA VAL A 751 9.50 29.06 -0.71
C VAL A 751 8.02 29.06 -0.31
N LEU A 752 7.24 28.09 -0.80
CA LEU A 752 5.82 28.00 -0.50
C LEU A 752 5.58 27.70 0.99
N GLN A 753 6.33 26.78 1.58
CA GLN A 753 6.27 26.46 3.00
C GLN A 753 6.59 27.68 3.87
N LEU A 754 7.67 28.41 3.55
CA LEU A 754 8.07 29.61 4.29
C LEU A 754 7.02 30.74 4.16
N THR A 755 6.51 30.95 2.94
CA THR A 755 5.49 31.98 2.67
C THR A 755 4.17 31.68 3.40
N CYS A 756 3.77 30.41 3.45
CA CYS A 756 2.53 29.99 4.10
C CYS A 756 2.66 29.80 5.62
N GLN A 757 3.85 29.93 6.21
CA GLN A 757 4.06 29.68 7.64
C GLN A 757 3.16 30.55 8.53
N VAL A 758 3.08 31.85 8.25
CA VAL A 758 2.30 32.83 9.03
C VAL A 758 0.78 32.58 8.92
N PRO A 759 0.17 32.46 7.71
CA PRO A 759 -1.26 32.16 7.61
C PRO A 759 -1.63 30.77 8.16
N MET A 760 -0.73 29.78 8.10
CA MET A 760 -0.96 28.48 8.72
C MET A 760 -0.97 28.56 10.25
N ALA A 761 -0.10 29.38 10.85
CA ALA A 761 -0.12 29.63 12.28
C ALA A 761 -1.44 30.28 12.74
N GLU A 762 -2.00 31.18 11.92
CA GLU A 762 -3.30 31.83 12.16
C GLU A 762 -4.47 30.85 12.07
N LEU A 763 -4.45 29.95 11.07
CA LEU A 763 -5.40 28.83 11.00
C LEU A 763 -5.30 27.96 12.27
N ALA A 764 -4.08 27.56 12.66
CA ALA A 764 -3.87 26.73 13.84
C ALA A 764 -4.34 27.40 15.14
N ARG A 765 -4.23 28.74 15.26
CA ARG A 765 -4.81 29.52 16.36
C ARG A 765 -6.33 29.46 16.34
N THR A 766 -6.94 29.73 15.19
CA THR A 766 -8.40 29.69 14.99
C THR A 766 -8.99 28.32 15.33
N VAL A 767 -8.37 27.24 14.84
CA VAL A 767 -8.79 25.86 15.12
C VAL A 767 -8.65 25.53 16.61
N ARG A 768 -7.61 26.02 17.30
CA ARG A 768 -7.47 25.85 18.75
C ARG A 768 -8.56 26.56 19.54
N GLU A 769 -8.92 27.78 19.16
CA GLU A 769 -10.00 28.54 19.80
C GLU A 769 -11.36 27.84 19.62
N LEU A 770 -11.65 27.38 18.40
CA LEU A 770 -12.84 26.55 18.11
C LEU A 770 -12.82 25.25 18.93
N ASN A 771 -11.68 24.56 19.01
CA ASN A 771 -11.54 23.33 19.78
C ASN A 771 -11.81 23.55 21.27
N ASN A 772 -11.34 24.66 21.84
CA ASN A 772 -11.61 25.00 23.24
C ASN A 772 -13.10 25.24 23.50
N HIS A 773 -13.79 25.89 22.56
CA HIS A 773 -15.25 26.04 22.62
C HIS A 773 -15.97 24.68 22.57
N ILE A 774 -15.57 23.81 21.64
CA ILE A 774 -16.14 22.45 21.51
C ILE A 774 -15.92 21.64 22.79
N LYS A 775 -14.72 21.68 23.38
CA LYS A 775 -14.41 20.98 24.64
C LYS A 775 -15.32 21.43 25.79
N ALA A 776 -15.67 22.72 25.85
CA ALA A 776 -16.57 23.24 26.88
C ALA A 776 -18.03 22.78 26.69
N HIS A 777 -18.43 22.39 25.48
CA HIS A 777 -19.80 22.05 25.10
C HIS A 777 -19.89 20.74 24.30
N LEU A 778 -19.16 19.70 24.75
CA LEU A 778 -18.94 18.50 23.94
C LEU A 778 -20.22 17.77 23.52
N ALA A 779 -21.25 17.77 24.36
CA ALA A 779 -22.52 17.10 24.09
C ALA A 779 -23.32 17.71 22.91
N THR A 780 -23.13 19.00 22.63
CA THR A 780 -23.89 19.75 21.60
C THR A 780 -23.03 20.20 20.42
N ASP A 781 -21.74 20.44 20.66
CA ASP A 781 -20.80 21.03 19.69
C ASP A 781 -19.74 20.07 19.16
N CYS A 782 -19.74 18.79 19.56
CA CYS A 782 -18.87 17.76 18.95
C CYS A 782 -19.04 17.64 17.43
N PHE A 783 -20.22 17.92 16.89
CA PHE A 783 -20.49 17.92 15.45
C PHE A 783 -19.69 19.00 14.70
N LEU A 784 -19.41 20.15 15.34
CA LEU A 784 -18.51 21.16 14.76
C LEU A 784 -17.08 20.61 14.66
N ALA A 785 -16.64 19.75 15.59
CA ALA A 785 -15.34 19.09 15.45
C ALA A 785 -15.31 18.15 14.24
N TYR A 786 -16.39 17.40 13.97
CA TYR A 786 -16.47 16.54 12.79
C TYR A 786 -16.42 17.34 11.50
N GLU A 787 -17.14 18.47 11.44
CA GLU A 787 -17.10 19.36 10.28
C GLU A 787 -15.71 19.99 10.06
N ILE A 788 -15.06 20.47 11.12
CA ILE A 788 -13.68 20.99 11.02
C ILE A 788 -12.72 19.91 10.52
N VAL A 789 -12.85 18.67 11.01
CA VAL A 789 -12.04 17.53 10.54
C VAL A 789 -12.26 17.29 9.06
N GLU A 790 -13.50 17.30 8.58
CA GLU A 790 -13.79 17.11 7.16
C GLU A 790 -13.22 18.24 6.29
N ILE A 791 -13.50 19.49 6.65
CA ILE A 791 -13.09 20.67 5.89
C ILE A 791 -11.57 20.74 5.77
N LEU A 792 -10.84 20.61 6.88
CA LEU A 792 -9.39 20.74 6.88
C LEU A 792 -8.69 19.52 6.27
N SER A 793 -9.28 18.34 6.36
CA SER A 793 -8.76 17.15 5.66
C SER A 793 -8.93 17.28 4.15
N SER A 794 -10.06 17.84 3.69
CA SER A 794 -10.29 18.15 2.28
C SER A 794 -9.33 19.23 1.79
N LEU A 795 -9.13 20.29 2.57
CA LEU A 795 -8.17 21.35 2.28
C LEU A 795 -6.75 20.80 2.13
N ALA A 796 -6.31 19.97 3.08
CA ALA A 796 -4.97 19.38 3.07
C ALA A 796 -4.74 18.47 1.84
N SER A 797 -5.75 17.67 1.46
CA SER A 797 -5.66 16.83 0.26
C SER A 797 -5.66 17.65 -1.03
N SER A 798 -6.48 18.70 -1.11
CA SER A 798 -6.53 19.58 -2.29
C SER A 798 -5.23 20.36 -2.49
N LEU A 799 -4.65 20.91 -1.42
CA LEU A 799 -3.37 21.62 -1.50
C LEU A 799 -2.22 20.67 -1.86
N GLU A 800 -2.20 19.45 -1.31
CA GLU A 800 -1.22 18.43 -1.73
C GLU A 800 -1.32 18.13 -3.23
N GLU A 801 -2.53 17.94 -3.75
CA GLU A 801 -2.73 17.64 -5.18
C GLU A 801 -2.29 18.79 -6.09
N ARG A 802 -2.53 20.04 -5.67
CA ARG A 802 -2.30 21.23 -6.49
C ARG A 802 -0.91 21.85 -6.34
N THR A 803 -0.31 21.74 -5.15
CA THR A 803 0.98 22.37 -4.83
C THR A 803 2.05 21.38 -4.38
N GLY A 804 1.70 20.13 -4.07
CA GLY A 804 2.64 19.11 -3.59
C GLY A 804 3.19 19.35 -2.17
N GLU A 805 2.60 20.28 -1.42
CA GLU A 805 3.16 20.82 -0.18
C GLU A 805 2.06 21.17 0.85
N LEU A 806 2.46 21.56 2.07
CA LEU A 806 1.62 22.08 3.17
C LEU A 806 0.70 21.05 3.87
N LYS A 807 0.57 19.83 3.34
CA LYS A 807 -0.24 18.76 3.95
C LYS A 807 0.17 18.44 5.39
N SER A 808 1.48 18.35 5.65
CA SER A 808 2.01 18.06 6.99
C SER A 808 1.68 19.16 8.01
N THR A 809 1.79 20.43 7.60
CA THR A 809 1.45 21.59 8.43
C THR A 809 -0.03 21.64 8.76
N LEU A 810 -0.90 21.36 7.79
CA LEU A 810 -2.35 21.30 7.99
C LEU A 810 -2.76 20.12 8.87
N ALA A 811 -2.13 18.95 8.70
CA ALA A 811 -2.34 17.80 9.57
C ALA A 811 -1.97 18.11 11.03
N ALA A 812 -0.88 18.86 11.26
CA ALA A 812 -0.49 19.29 12.60
C ALA A 812 -1.51 20.24 13.23
N ALA A 813 -2.04 21.20 12.46
CA ALA A 813 -3.10 22.11 12.92
C ALA A 813 -4.41 21.37 13.26
N LEU A 814 -4.70 20.27 12.57
CA LEU A 814 -5.92 19.47 12.76
C LEU A 814 -5.85 18.52 13.96
N LYS A 815 -4.65 18.09 14.39
CA LYS A 815 -4.46 17.09 15.48
C LYS A 815 -5.30 17.40 16.74
N PRO A 816 -5.30 18.62 17.31
CA PRO A 816 -6.01 18.89 18.58
C PRO A 816 -7.53 18.73 18.52
N VAL A 817 -8.16 19.12 17.40
CA VAL A 817 -9.62 19.00 17.22
C VAL A 817 -10.02 17.57 16.87
N ARG A 818 -9.16 16.84 16.15
CA ARG A 818 -9.37 15.41 15.88
C ARG A 818 -9.35 14.58 17.17
N GLU A 819 -8.47 14.89 18.13
CA GLU A 819 -8.47 14.24 19.44
C GLU A 819 -9.74 14.53 20.26
N THR A 820 -10.24 15.78 20.25
CA THR A 820 -11.53 16.11 20.87
C THR A 820 -12.68 15.34 20.21
N ALA A 821 -12.66 15.21 18.88
CA ALA A 821 -13.65 14.45 18.14
C ALA A 821 -13.63 12.96 18.52
N LYS A 822 -12.44 12.36 18.69
CA LYS A 822 -12.29 10.98 19.20
C LYS A 822 -12.88 10.82 20.60
N LEU A 823 -12.51 11.71 21.53
CA LEU A 823 -12.98 11.68 22.92
C LEU A 823 -14.51 11.79 23.01
N SER A 824 -15.12 12.59 22.13
CA SER A 824 -16.58 12.76 22.11
C SER A 824 -17.36 11.45 21.91
N MET A 825 -16.81 10.45 21.22
CA MET A 825 -17.49 9.17 20.99
C MET A 825 -17.80 8.44 22.29
N ALA A 826 -16.80 8.37 23.19
CA ALA A 826 -16.94 7.73 24.50
C ALA A 826 -17.82 8.57 25.43
N GLU A 827 -17.62 9.89 25.46
CA GLU A 827 -18.39 10.79 26.32
C GLU A 827 -19.88 10.76 26.00
N LEU A 828 -20.27 10.77 24.72
CA LEU A 828 -21.68 10.70 24.31
C LEU A 828 -22.35 9.38 24.73
N LEU A 829 -21.60 8.28 24.73
CA LEU A 829 -22.07 6.98 25.20
C LEU A 829 -22.29 7.00 26.73
N ASP A 830 -21.35 7.55 27.48
CA ASP A 830 -21.45 7.63 28.95
C ASP A 830 -22.51 8.64 29.41
N GLU A 831 -22.66 9.76 28.71
CA GLU A 831 -23.74 10.73 28.94
C GLU A 831 -25.12 10.07 28.79
N THR A 832 -25.28 9.15 27.84
CA THR A 832 -26.52 8.36 27.67
C THR A 832 -26.85 7.56 28.92
N LYS A 833 -25.84 6.88 29.49
CA LYS A 833 -26.00 6.09 30.72
C LYS A 833 -26.32 7.00 31.90
N GLN A 834 -25.62 8.13 32.05
CA GLN A 834 -25.85 9.10 33.11
C GLN A 834 -27.28 9.66 33.06
N LYS A 835 -27.75 10.10 31.89
CA LYS A 835 -29.11 10.62 31.70
C LYS A 835 -30.18 9.62 32.11
N ILE A 836 -30.03 8.34 31.77
CA ILE A 836 -30.98 7.28 32.18
C ILE A 836 -30.92 7.04 33.69
N ASN A 837 -29.71 7.02 34.27
CA ASN A 837 -29.52 6.80 35.70
C ASN A 837 -30.10 7.91 36.57
N MET A 838 -30.13 9.16 36.07
CA MET A 838 -30.73 10.31 36.77
C MET A 838 -32.27 10.30 36.80
N ILE A 839 -32.93 9.44 36.02
CA ILE A 839 -34.39 9.33 36.02
C ILE A 839 -34.87 8.83 37.39
N GLN A 840 -35.83 9.52 38.01
CA GLN A 840 -36.35 9.16 39.33
C GLN A 840 -37.65 8.33 39.26
N THR A 841 -38.46 8.54 38.23
CA THR A 841 -39.75 7.88 38.05
C THR A 841 -39.92 7.38 36.62
N LEU A 842 -40.59 6.23 36.46
CA LEU A 842 -41.01 5.70 35.16
C LEU A 842 -42.54 5.62 35.10
N PRO A 843 -43.16 5.74 33.92
CA PRO A 843 -44.60 5.61 33.78
C PRO A 843 -45.10 4.23 34.28
N PRO A 844 -46.08 4.19 35.18
CA PRO A 844 -46.53 2.95 35.83
C PRO A 844 -47.31 2.02 34.89
N ASP A 845 -47.71 2.51 33.72
CA ASP A 845 -48.42 1.80 32.65
C ASP A 845 -47.47 1.23 31.58
N GLY A 846 -46.16 1.51 31.68
CA GLY A 846 -45.15 1.08 30.72
C GLY A 846 -44.95 2.01 29.51
N ALA A 847 -45.44 3.26 29.54
CA ALA A 847 -45.21 4.20 28.46
C ALA A 847 -43.71 4.52 28.24
N PRO A 848 -43.27 4.77 26.98
CA PRO A 848 -41.89 5.10 26.65
C PRO A 848 -41.49 6.49 27.16
N ILE A 849 -40.19 6.76 27.26
CA ILE A 849 -39.65 8.03 27.77
C ILE A 849 -38.91 8.83 26.69
N PRO A 850 -38.88 10.19 26.76
CA PRO A 850 -38.21 11.03 25.76
C PRO A 850 -36.72 10.77 25.56
N ALA A 851 -36.04 10.22 26.57
CA ALA A 851 -34.62 9.88 26.50
C ALA A 851 -34.30 8.87 25.38
N VAL A 852 -35.24 7.99 25.02
CA VAL A 852 -35.08 7.04 23.90
C VAL A 852 -34.98 7.81 22.59
N SER A 853 -35.96 8.67 22.30
CA SER A 853 -36.00 9.45 21.07
C SER A 853 -34.84 10.44 20.96
N ALA A 854 -34.43 11.07 22.08
CA ALA A 854 -33.29 12.00 22.10
C ALA A 854 -31.96 11.30 21.73
N THR A 855 -31.71 10.10 22.27
CA THR A 855 -30.51 9.31 21.94
C THR A 855 -30.50 8.90 20.46
N MET A 856 -31.67 8.50 19.92
CA MET A 856 -31.80 8.12 18.52
C MET A 856 -31.62 9.33 17.58
N GLN A 857 -32.22 10.49 17.88
CA GLN A 857 -32.04 11.73 17.10
C GLN A 857 -30.58 12.16 17.02
N ARG A 858 -29.82 12.01 18.12
CA ARG A 858 -28.38 12.30 18.12
C ARG A 858 -27.63 11.36 17.17
N MET A 859 -27.90 10.05 17.19
CA MET A 859 -27.28 9.10 16.25
C MET A 859 -27.67 9.38 14.80
N GLN A 860 -28.92 9.78 14.53
CA GLN A 860 -29.35 10.23 13.20
C GLN A 860 -28.56 11.45 12.73
N THR A 861 -28.34 12.43 13.62
CA THR A 861 -27.52 13.62 13.32
C THR A 861 -26.07 13.23 13.00
N MET A 862 -25.51 12.22 13.68
CA MET A 862 -24.15 11.73 13.38
C MET A 862 -24.03 11.16 11.96
N VAL A 863 -25.12 10.62 11.38
CA VAL A 863 -25.10 10.13 9.98
C VAL A 863 -24.84 11.26 8.99
N GLU A 864 -25.24 12.51 9.29
CA GLU A 864 -24.92 13.67 8.45
C GLU A 864 -23.40 13.92 8.36
N PHE A 865 -22.65 13.47 9.37
CA PHE A 865 -21.19 13.60 9.47
C PHE A 865 -20.48 12.25 9.28
N LEU A 866 -21.09 11.32 8.53
CA LEU A 866 -20.58 9.95 8.38
C LEU A 866 -19.14 9.91 7.86
N ARG A 867 -18.77 10.79 6.92
CA ARG A 867 -17.44 10.83 6.33
C ARG A 867 -16.33 11.14 7.36
N PRO A 868 -16.36 12.27 8.10
CA PRO A 868 -15.37 12.54 9.13
C PRO A 868 -15.45 11.54 10.29
N ILE A 869 -16.65 11.09 10.67
CA ILE A 869 -16.82 10.10 11.74
C ILE A 869 -16.18 8.77 11.37
N SER A 870 -16.35 8.27 10.14
CA SER A 870 -15.67 7.06 9.65
C SER A 870 -14.16 7.16 9.81
N SER A 871 -13.55 8.31 9.45
CA SER A 871 -12.11 8.53 9.65
C SER A 871 -11.70 8.58 11.13
N ILE A 872 -12.57 9.08 12.02
CA ILE A 872 -12.34 9.11 13.46
C ILE A 872 -12.44 7.69 14.04
N VAL A 873 -13.48 6.93 13.73
CA VAL A 873 -13.68 5.59 14.30
C VAL A 873 -12.66 4.57 13.78
N ILE A 874 -12.20 4.70 12.52
CA ILE A 874 -11.05 3.93 12.03
C ILE A 874 -9.82 4.18 12.92
N SER A 875 -9.56 5.44 13.27
CA SER A 875 -8.40 5.80 14.11
C SER A 875 -8.55 5.39 15.59
N LEU A 876 -9.77 5.20 16.08
CA LEU A 876 -10.03 4.65 17.42
C LEU A 876 -9.93 3.12 17.45
N GLY A 877 -10.19 2.46 16.31
CA GLY A 877 -10.36 1.02 16.22
C GLY A 877 -11.73 0.57 16.74
N ASN A 878 -12.12 -0.65 16.35
CA ASN A 878 -13.40 -1.23 16.77
C ASN A 878 -13.46 -1.40 18.30
N GLY A 879 -14.45 -0.79 18.95
CA GLY A 879 -14.62 -0.83 20.40
C GLY A 879 -13.76 0.18 21.20
N GLY A 880 -12.98 1.03 20.53
CA GLY A 880 -12.12 2.04 21.17
C GLY A 880 -12.87 3.15 21.94
N TRP A 881 -14.19 3.21 21.82
CA TRP A 881 -15.09 4.14 22.53
C TRP A 881 -15.61 3.61 23.89
N LYS A 882 -15.27 2.37 24.28
CA LYS A 882 -15.67 1.82 25.59
C LYS A 882 -14.69 2.32 26.66
N SER A 883 -15.21 3.01 27.69
CA SER A 883 -14.50 3.81 28.71
C SER A 883 -13.26 3.16 29.38
N ALA A 884 -13.08 1.83 29.34
CA ALA A 884 -11.88 1.16 29.86
C ALA A 884 -10.68 1.10 28.88
N ALA A 885 -10.89 1.33 27.57
CA ALA A 885 -9.84 1.29 26.54
C ALA A 885 -9.29 2.68 26.18
N ALA A 886 -10.08 3.74 26.39
CA ALA A 886 -9.74 5.10 25.95
C ALA A 886 -8.60 5.76 26.76
N ALA A 887 -8.23 5.22 27.92
CA ALA A 887 -7.19 5.78 28.78
C ALA A 887 -5.75 5.31 28.47
N ASN A 888 -5.57 4.24 27.69
CA ASN A 888 -4.27 3.57 27.52
C ASN A 888 -3.61 3.73 26.13
N ASN A 889 -4.24 4.40 25.17
CA ASN A 889 -3.69 4.56 23.80
C ASN A 889 -3.21 5.99 23.52
N SER A 890 -2.32 6.51 24.36
CA SER A 890 -1.58 7.76 24.12
C SER A 890 -0.22 7.50 23.45
N THR A 891 -0.18 6.73 22.38
CA THR A 891 1.04 6.55 21.57
C THR A 891 1.07 7.58 20.43
N ASP A 892 2.11 8.43 20.46
CA ASP A 892 2.43 9.50 19.50
C ASP A 892 2.85 8.94 18.12
N ALA A 893 1.97 8.20 17.46
CA ALA A 893 2.12 7.88 16.05
C ALA A 893 1.49 9.01 15.21
N ILE A 894 2.30 9.69 14.41
CA ILE A 894 1.80 10.50 13.29
C ILE A 894 1.03 9.53 12.38
N PRO A 895 -0.30 9.71 12.19
CA PRO A 895 -1.08 8.74 11.42
C PRO A 895 -0.58 8.68 9.98
N SER A 896 -0.37 7.48 9.47
CA SER A 896 -0.03 7.30 8.06
C SER A 896 -1.21 7.75 7.17
N LEU A 897 -0.86 8.20 5.97
CA LEU A 897 -1.75 8.73 4.93
C LEU A 897 -2.92 7.80 4.53
N ALA A 898 -2.88 6.52 4.92
CA ALA A 898 -3.95 5.55 4.66
C ALA A 898 -5.22 5.78 5.52
N SER A 899 -5.17 6.63 6.56
CA SER A 899 -6.30 6.88 7.47
C SER A 899 -7.40 7.80 6.92
N PHE A 900 -7.29 8.22 5.65
CA PHE A 900 -8.21 9.13 4.98
C PHE A 900 -8.96 8.50 3.79
N ASP A 901 -8.67 7.26 3.43
CA ASP A 901 -9.46 6.51 2.44
C ASP A 901 -10.72 5.95 3.11
N ILE A 902 -11.88 6.44 2.68
CA ILE A 902 -13.18 5.98 3.15
C ILE A 902 -13.48 4.64 2.47
N GLY A 903 -12.93 3.56 3.04
CA GLY A 903 -13.33 2.19 2.73
C GLY A 903 -14.60 1.75 3.49
N ALA A 904 -15.12 0.57 3.14
CA ALA A 904 -16.26 -0.07 3.81
C ALA A 904 -16.07 -0.19 5.34
N ASP A 905 -14.82 -0.40 5.79
CA ASP A 905 -14.45 -0.60 7.19
C ASP A 905 -14.91 0.54 8.13
N GLY A 906 -14.87 1.81 7.68
CA GLY A 906 -15.22 2.95 8.55
C GLY A 906 -16.72 3.09 8.81
N LYS A 907 -17.56 2.68 7.86
CA LYS A 907 -19.03 2.66 8.05
C LYS A 907 -19.44 1.49 8.94
N ASP A 908 -18.79 0.34 8.77
CA ASP A 908 -19.02 -0.85 9.60
C ASP A 908 -18.62 -0.63 11.07
N ILE A 909 -17.48 0.01 11.32
CA ILE A 909 -17.07 0.35 12.69
C ILE A 909 -18.07 1.35 13.32
N PHE A 910 -18.56 2.32 12.55
CA PHE A 910 -19.60 3.23 13.05
C PHE A 910 -20.94 2.53 13.29
N ALA A 911 -21.30 1.53 12.48
CA ALA A 911 -22.46 0.68 12.72
C ALA A 911 -22.33 -0.11 14.03
N HIS A 912 -21.12 -0.59 14.38
CA HIS A 912 -20.85 -1.18 15.70
C HIS A 912 -21.02 -0.18 16.84
N TYR A 913 -20.53 1.06 16.70
CA TYR A 913 -20.74 2.11 17.69
C TYR A 913 -22.24 2.38 17.94
N CYS A 914 -23.04 2.46 16.86
CA CYS A 914 -24.48 2.63 16.96
C CYS A 914 -25.13 1.44 17.69
N THR A 915 -24.71 0.21 17.38
CA THR A 915 -25.21 -1.01 18.03
C THR A 915 -24.87 -1.04 19.52
N ASP A 916 -23.63 -0.71 19.90
CA ASP A 916 -23.20 -0.60 21.30
C ASP A 916 -23.97 0.49 22.05
N THR A 917 -24.28 1.61 21.38
CA THR A 917 -25.06 2.71 21.97
C THR A 917 -26.50 2.30 22.22
N ILE A 918 -27.12 1.58 21.28
CA ILE A 918 -28.47 1.00 21.44
C ILE A 918 -28.48 -0.04 22.57
N GLU A 919 -27.48 -0.91 22.65
CA GLU A 919 -27.37 -1.91 23.71
C GLU A 919 -27.18 -1.27 25.09
N ALA A 920 -26.32 -0.25 25.19
CA ALA A 920 -26.15 0.51 26.42
C ALA A 920 -27.44 1.22 26.84
N LEU A 921 -28.17 1.83 25.90
CA LEU A 921 -29.48 2.44 26.15
C LEU A 921 -30.47 1.42 26.71
N LEU A 922 -30.70 0.31 26.01
CA LEU A 922 -31.68 -0.70 26.41
C LEU A 922 -31.30 -1.40 27.72
N SER A 923 -30.01 -1.68 27.95
CA SER A 923 -29.55 -2.29 29.19
C SER A 923 -29.75 -1.40 30.41
N ASN A 924 -29.47 -0.09 30.29
CA ASN A 924 -29.70 0.84 31.40
C ASN A 924 -31.19 1.07 31.64
N LEU A 925 -32.01 1.12 30.59
CA LEU A 925 -33.47 1.21 30.71
C LEU A 925 -34.07 -0.03 31.39
N ASP A 926 -33.60 -1.23 31.05
CA ASP A 926 -34.01 -2.48 31.68
C ASP A 926 -33.62 -2.51 33.17
N ALA A 927 -32.40 -2.13 33.52
CA ALA A 927 -31.97 -2.01 34.91
C ALA A 927 -32.84 -1.02 35.70
N LYS A 928 -33.17 0.13 35.09
CA LYS A 928 -34.01 1.15 35.71
C LYS A 928 -35.46 0.70 35.86
N ALA A 929 -36.01 -0.01 34.87
CA ALA A 929 -37.34 -0.58 34.91
C ALA A 929 -37.48 -1.62 36.04
N ARG A 930 -36.46 -2.46 36.27
CA ARG A 930 -36.45 -3.42 37.39
C ARG A 930 -36.49 -2.73 38.76
N LEU A 931 -35.83 -1.58 38.88
CA LEU A 931 -35.76 -0.83 40.14
C LEU A 931 -37.05 -0.05 40.42
N LEU A 932 -37.67 0.54 39.40
CA LEU A 932 -38.76 1.50 39.58
C LEU A 932 -40.16 0.96 39.27
N LEU A 933 -40.31 -0.06 38.42
CA LEU A 933 -41.62 -0.62 38.06
C LEU A 933 -41.92 -1.91 38.84
N LYS A 934 -43.10 -1.97 39.45
CA LYS A 934 -43.58 -3.13 40.21
C LYS A 934 -44.38 -4.08 39.30
N GLY A 935 -43.75 -5.16 38.85
CA GLY A 935 -44.38 -6.23 38.07
C GLY A 935 -43.60 -6.57 36.80
N ARG A 936 -43.41 -7.87 36.54
CA ARG A 936 -42.66 -8.37 35.38
C ARG A 936 -43.34 -8.07 34.04
N SER A 937 -44.67 -8.13 34.01
CA SER A 937 -45.48 -7.82 32.82
C SER A 937 -45.32 -6.38 32.37
N VAL A 938 -45.40 -5.40 33.28
CA VAL A 938 -45.23 -3.97 32.95
C VAL A 938 -43.79 -3.62 32.58
N GLN A 939 -42.79 -4.28 33.19
CA GLN A 939 -41.38 -4.18 32.77
C GLN A 939 -41.19 -4.68 31.33
N GLY A 940 -41.86 -5.78 30.97
CA GLY A 940 -41.90 -6.30 29.60
C GLY A 940 -42.52 -5.32 28.59
N VAL A 941 -43.63 -4.68 28.97
CA VAL A 941 -44.29 -3.66 28.13
C VAL A 941 -43.40 -2.44 27.89
N PHE A 942 -42.84 -1.88 28.97
CA PHE A 942 -41.96 -0.72 28.89
C PHE A 942 -40.78 -0.96 27.94
N LEU A 943 -40.11 -2.10 28.10
CA LEU A 943 -38.97 -2.46 27.27
C LEU A 943 -39.38 -2.69 25.81
N ALA A 944 -40.52 -3.34 25.55
CA ALA A 944 -41.03 -3.57 24.20
C ALA A 944 -41.40 -2.27 23.46
N ASN A 945 -41.98 -1.28 24.16
CA ASN A 945 -42.25 0.04 23.61
C ASN A 945 -40.95 0.76 23.21
N CYS A 946 -39.94 0.74 24.09
CA CYS A 946 -38.63 1.33 23.81
C CYS A 946 -37.96 0.71 22.58
N ILE A 947 -37.99 -0.64 22.46
CA ILE A 947 -37.42 -1.36 21.31
C ILE A 947 -38.14 -0.97 20.01
N THR A 948 -39.47 -0.89 20.03
CA THR A 948 -40.28 -0.55 18.85
C THR A 948 -39.97 0.86 18.34
N ILE A 949 -39.80 1.82 19.26
CA ILE A 949 -39.40 3.19 18.90
C ILE A 949 -38.00 3.23 18.31
N VAL A 950 -37.04 2.51 18.92
CA VAL A 950 -35.67 2.40 18.37
C VAL A 950 -35.69 1.83 16.96
N GLU A 951 -36.40 0.72 16.74
CA GLU A 951 -36.54 0.07 15.44
C GLU A 951 -37.16 1.02 14.39
N ARG A 952 -38.27 1.69 14.74
CA ARG A 952 -38.93 2.67 13.88
C ARG A 952 -37.98 3.81 13.47
N MET A 953 -37.29 4.40 14.44
CA MET A 953 -36.36 5.50 14.19
C MET A 953 -35.11 5.08 13.40
N VAL A 954 -34.67 3.82 13.50
CA VAL A 954 -33.61 3.30 12.63
C VAL A 954 -34.12 3.17 11.19
N LEU A 955 -35.26 2.50 10.99
CA LEU A 955 -35.81 2.22 9.65
C LEU A 955 -36.23 3.48 8.88
N GLU A 956 -36.68 4.52 9.58
CA GLU A 956 -37.14 5.78 8.97
C GLU A 956 -36.01 6.79 8.71
N SER A 957 -34.73 6.44 8.97
CA SER A 957 -33.60 7.37 8.84
C SER A 957 -32.43 6.78 8.07
N GLY A 958 -31.38 7.60 7.85
CA GLY A 958 -30.12 7.15 7.26
C GLY A 958 -29.38 6.05 8.07
N LEU A 959 -29.85 5.73 9.28
CA LEU A 959 -29.36 4.58 10.06
C LEU A 959 -29.82 3.23 9.51
N GLY A 960 -30.93 3.17 8.78
CA GLY A 960 -31.50 1.93 8.25
C GLY A 960 -30.51 1.14 7.39
N PRO A 961 -29.98 1.74 6.30
CA PRO A 961 -28.96 1.08 5.47
C PRO A 961 -27.66 0.78 6.21
N LEU A 962 -27.30 1.55 7.24
CA LEU A 962 -26.08 1.33 8.03
C LEU A 962 -26.20 0.14 9.00
N LEU A 963 -27.41 -0.15 9.49
CA LEU A 963 -27.67 -1.20 10.47
C LEU A 963 -28.35 -2.44 9.87
N GLU A 964 -28.45 -2.51 8.54
CA GLU A 964 -28.99 -3.65 7.81
C GLU A 964 -28.20 -4.93 8.16
N GLY A 965 -28.89 -6.02 8.51
CA GLY A 965 -28.28 -7.26 9.00
C GLY A 965 -27.79 -7.25 10.46
N ARG A 966 -27.71 -6.10 11.13
CA ARG A 966 -27.24 -5.95 12.53
C ARG A 966 -28.37 -5.71 13.54
N LEU A 967 -29.58 -5.43 13.07
CA LEU A 967 -30.77 -5.25 13.90
C LEU A 967 -31.21 -6.51 14.68
N GLY A 968 -30.60 -7.68 14.44
CA GLY A 968 -30.84 -8.89 15.24
C GLY A 968 -30.53 -8.74 16.74
N VAL A 969 -29.77 -7.71 17.14
CA VAL A 969 -29.60 -7.35 18.55
C VAL A 969 -30.94 -6.98 19.19
N LEU A 970 -31.83 -6.28 18.48
CA LEU A 970 -33.16 -5.92 18.96
C LEU A 970 -34.04 -7.16 19.19
N ASP A 971 -33.87 -8.23 18.42
CA ASP A 971 -34.60 -9.49 18.62
C ASP A 971 -34.28 -10.13 19.96
N THR A 972 -33.04 -10.02 20.43
CA THR A 972 -32.62 -10.54 21.74
C THR A 972 -33.34 -9.81 22.86
N TRP A 973 -33.40 -8.48 22.78
CA TRP A 973 -34.15 -7.64 23.73
C TRP A 973 -35.66 -7.86 23.62
N ARG A 974 -36.19 -8.08 22.42
CA ARG A 974 -37.61 -8.40 22.18
C ARG A 974 -38.00 -9.74 22.80
N LYS A 975 -37.17 -10.78 22.65
CA LYS A 975 -37.34 -12.08 23.32
C LYS A 975 -37.33 -11.93 24.85
N LYS A 976 -36.44 -11.09 25.39
CA LYS A 976 -36.38 -10.79 26.83
C LYS A 976 -37.65 -10.08 27.31
N ALA A 977 -38.15 -9.09 26.57
CA ALA A 977 -39.42 -8.43 26.86
C ALA A 977 -40.60 -9.41 26.83
N LYS A 978 -40.67 -10.29 25.81
CA LYS A 978 -41.65 -11.38 25.72
C LYS A 978 -41.58 -12.35 26.89
N ALA A 979 -40.39 -12.74 27.32
CA ALA A 979 -40.23 -13.63 28.47
C ALA A 979 -40.75 -12.99 29.78
N MET A 980 -40.45 -11.70 29.98
CA MET A 980 -40.95 -10.96 31.15
C MET A 980 -42.47 -10.80 31.14
N TYR A 981 -43.07 -10.60 29.96
CA TYR A 981 -44.51 -10.53 29.80
C TYR A 981 -45.20 -11.91 29.92
N GLY A 982 -44.58 -12.95 29.35
CA GLY A 982 -45.10 -14.31 29.27
C GLY A 982 -45.02 -15.10 30.58
N GLU A 983 -44.34 -14.59 31.62
CA GLU A 983 -44.29 -15.22 32.95
C GLU A 983 -45.70 -15.43 33.52
N THR A 984 -46.59 -14.43 33.37
CA THR A 984 -48.00 -14.54 33.77
C THR A 984 -48.75 -15.60 32.95
N CYS A 985 -48.42 -15.76 31.66
CA CYS A 985 -49.01 -16.82 30.83
C CYS A 985 -48.52 -18.22 31.23
N LYS A 986 -47.27 -18.33 31.69
CA LYS A 986 -46.70 -19.60 32.16
C LYS A 986 -47.40 -20.10 33.42
N GLU A 987 -47.68 -19.20 34.37
CA GLU A 987 -48.45 -19.52 35.58
C GLU A 987 -49.85 -20.04 35.25
N LEU A 988 -50.55 -19.39 34.31
CA LEU A 988 -51.87 -19.83 33.84
C LEU A 988 -51.81 -21.17 33.10
N SER A 989 -50.77 -21.37 32.28
CA SER A 989 -50.57 -22.62 31.53
C SER A 989 -50.38 -23.82 32.48
N MET A 990 -49.67 -23.65 33.61
CA MET A 990 -49.50 -24.71 34.61
C MET A 990 -50.83 -25.20 35.19
N GLN A 991 -51.82 -24.31 35.34
CA GLN A 991 -53.15 -24.68 35.83
C GLN A 991 -53.90 -25.59 34.83
N LEU A 992 -53.53 -25.54 33.54
CA LEU A 992 -54.15 -26.30 32.46
C LEU A 992 -53.44 -27.63 32.14
N PHE A 993 -52.28 -27.92 32.74
CA PHE A 993 -51.55 -29.17 32.52
C PHE A 993 -52.10 -30.33 33.39
N ASP A 994 -52.15 -31.52 32.81
CA ASP A 994 -52.50 -32.77 33.51
C ASP A 994 -51.24 -33.47 34.04
N VAL A 995 -51.13 -33.60 35.36
CA VAL A 995 -50.18 -34.52 36.02
C VAL A 995 -51.00 -35.64 36.63
N ILE A 996 -51.33 -36.65 35.82
CA ILE A 996 -51.87 -37.91 36.33
C ILE A 996 -50.70 -38.90 36.31
N HIS A 997 -50.27 -39.36 37.49
CA HIS A 997 -49.32 -40.47 37.60
C HIS A 997 -49.98 -41.73 37.03
N THR A 998 -49.60 -42.11 35.80
CA THR A 998 -50.01 -43.39 35.23
C THR A 998 -49.31 -44.52 35.97
N ASN A 999 -50.04 -45.23 36.85
CA ASN A 999 -49.61 -46.53 37.35
C ASN A 999 -49.71 -47.53 36.18
N ARG A 1000 -48.66 -48.33 35.95
CA ARG A 1000 -48.53 -49.23 34.79
C ARG A 1000 -49.64 -50.28 34.76
N ALA A 1001 -50.66 -50.07 33.92
CA ALA A 1001 -51.36 -51.09 33.12
C ALA A 1001 -52.43 -50.39 32.27
N GLN A 1002 -52.32 -50.50 30.94
CA GLN A 1002 -53.21 -49.94 29.91
C GLN A 1002 -53.15 -48.42 29.69
N ARG A 1003 -52.53 -48.06 28.56
CA ARG A 1003 -52.61 -46.73 27.94
C ARG A 1003 -53.93 -46.68 27.16
N PRO A 1004 -54.86 -45.72 27.39
CA PRO A 1004 -55.99 -45.54 26.49
C PRO A 1004 -55.47 -45.08 25.11
N PRO A 1005 -56.05 -45.55 24.00
CA PRO A 1005 -55.70 -45.03 22.68
C PRO A 1005 -56.08 -43.55 22.60
N SER A 1006 -55.25 -42.75 21.94
CA SER A 1006 -55.53 -41.36 21.59
C SER A 1006 -56.68 -41.31 20.59
N GLY A 1007 -57.91 -41.25 21.10
CA GLY A 1007 -59.15 -41.10 20.36
C GLY A 1007 -60.17 -40.32 21.19
N THR A 1008 -61.11 -39.67 20.50
CA THR A 1008 -62.20 -38.84 21.01
C THR A 1008 -63.09 -39.57 22.02
N ASN A 1009 -62.66 -39.62 23.27
CA ASN A 1009 -63.55 -39.96 24.38
C ASN A 1009 -64.34 -38.71 24.75
N GLU A 1010 -65.67 -38.77 24.63
CA GLU A 1010 -66.58 -37.70 25.07
C GLU A 1010 -66.25 -37.31 26.52
N SER A 1011 -66.14 -36.01 26.84
CA SER A 1011 -65.79 -35.53 28.19
C SER A 1011 -66.59 -36.21 29.30
N ALA A 1012 -67.88 -36.51 29.03
CA ALA A 1012 -68.76 -37.25 29.93
C ALA A 1012 -68.20 -38.63 30.34
N SER A 1013 -67.53 -39.35 29.44
CA SER A 1013 -66.92 -40.65 29.73
C SER A 1013 -65.68 -40.54 30.63
N VAL A 1014 -64.83 -39.55 30.37
CA VAL A 1014 -63.62 -39.28 31.16
C VAL A 1014 -64.00 -38.83 32.56
N VAL A 1015 -64.95 -37.89 32.68
CA VAL A 1015 -65.43 -37.37 33.96
C VAL A 1015 -66.11 -38.44 34.81
N LYS A 1016 -66.80 -39.42 34.20
CA LYS A 1016 -67.40 -40.55 34.93
C LYS A 1016 -66.34 -41.44 35.59
N GLY A 1017 -65.18 -41.63 34.96
CA GLY A 1017 -64.08 -42.47 35.46
C GLY A 1017 -63.19 -41.85 36.55
N LEU A 1018 -63.37 -40.56 36.86
CA LEU A 1018 -62.54 -39.86 37.85
C LEU A 1018 -63.00 -40.06 39.30
N SER A 1019 -62.04 -40.12 40.23
CA SER A 1019 -62.31 -40.12 41.68
C SER A 1019 -62.91 -38.79 42.13
N SER A 1020 -63.56 -38.76 43.30
CA SER A 1020 -64.09 -37.52 43.88
C SER A 1020 -62.98 -36.47 44.11
N LYS A 1021 -61.78 -36.91 44.48
CA LYS A 1021 -60.61 -36.06 44.69
C LYS A 1021 -60.11 -35.43 43.38
N ASP A 1022 -60.09 -36.20 42.29
CA ASP A 1022 -59.67 -35.71 40.98
C ASP A 1022 -60.69 -34.71 40.40
N LYS A 1023 -61.98 -34.98 40.62
CA LYS A 1023 -63.06 -34.06 40.23
C LYS A 1023 -62.95 -32.71 40.94
N GLU A 1024 -62.61 -32.71 42.22
CA GLU A 1024 -62.42 -31.48 42.99
C GLU A 1024 -61.14 -30.72 42.56
N SER A 1025 -60.05 -31.46 42.28
CA SER A 1025 -58.82 -30.90 41.72
C SER A 1025 -59.06 -30.17 40.39
N ILE A 1026 -59.81 -30.78 39.46
CA ILE A 1026 -60.13 -30.16 38.15
C ILE A 1026 -61.02 -28.92 38.30
N LYS A 1027 -62.00 -28.93 39.21
CA LYS A 1027 -62.82 -27.73 39.50
C LYS A 1027 -61.95 -26.58 40.02
N ASN A 1028 -61.01 -26.88 40.92
CA ASN A 1028 -60.08 -25.87 41.44
C ASN A 1028 -59.16 -25.32 40.35
N LYS A 1029 -58.72 -26.16 39.40
CA LYS A 1029 -57.96 -25.70 38.23
C LYS A 1029 -58.74 -24.75 37.34
N PHE A 1030 -60.02 -25.03 37.05
CA PHE A 1030 -60.88 -24.10 36.30
C PHE A 1030 -61.07 -22.77 37.03
N LEU A 1031 -61.32 -22.78 38.34
CA LEU A 1031 -61.47 -21.54 39.12
C LEU A 1031 -60.18 -20.71 39.17
N ALA A 1032 -59.03 -21.37 39.41
CA ALA A 1032 -57.72 -20.73 39.42
C ALA A 1032 -57.37 -20.13 38.05
N PHE A 1033 -57.66 -20.85 36.96
CA PHE A 1033 -57.48 -20.33 35.60
C PHE A 1033 -58.38 -19.12 35.33
N ASN A 1034 -59.67 -19.19 35.65
CA ASN A 1034 -60.61 -18.08 35.38
C ASN A 1034 -60.17 -16.78 36.08
N ALA A 1035 -59.83 -16.87 37.38
CA ALA A 1035 -59.42 -15.72 38.17
C ALA A 1035 -58.11 -15.10 37.63
N GLY A 1036 -57.12 -15.94 37.30
CA GLY A 1036 -55.85 -15.45 36.76
C GLY A 1036 -55.96 -14.95 35.31
N PHE A 1037 -56.82 -15.54 34.48
CA PHE A 1037 -57.05 -15.10 33.11
C PHE A 1037 -57.78 -13.76 33.06
N ASP A 1038 -58.76 -13.53 33.94
CA ASP A 1038 -59.45 -12.24 34.06
C ASP A 1038 -58.49 -11.11 34.47
N ASP A 1039 -57.64 -11.37 35.45
CA ASP A 1039 -56.61 -10.42 35.91
C ASP A 1039 -55.60 -10.08 34.80
N LEU A 1040 -55.16 -11.09 34.02
CA LEU A 1040 -54.32 -10.89 32.84
C LEU A 1040 -54.99 -9.96 31.82
N VAL A 1041 -56.26 -10.20 31.48
CA VAL A 1041 -57.02 -9.42 30.48
C VAL A 1041 -57.17 -7.97 30.92
N VAL A 1042 -57.49 -7.72 32.20
CA VAL A 1042 -57.58 -6.36 32.75
C VAL A 1042 -56.23 -5.65 32.66
N LYS A 1043 -55.16 -6.28 33.14
CA LYS A 1043 -53.81 -5.72 33.08
C LYS A 1043 -53.36 -5.40 31.64
N HIS A 1044 -53.59 -6.32 30.71
CA HIS A 1044 -53.27 -6.15 29.29
C HIS A 1044 -53.99 -4.92 28.67
N LYS A 1045 -55.24 -4.67 29.06
CA LYS A 1045 -56.00 -3.50 28.57
C LYS A 1045 -55.55 -2.19 29.21
N THR A 1046 -55.05 -2.22 30.45
CA THR A 1046 -54.58 -1.02 31.15
C THR A 1046 -53.17 -0.55 30.77
N TYR A 1047 -52.32 -1.45 30.26
CA TYR A 1047 -50.97 -1.07 29.86
C TYR A 1047 -50.96 -0.22 28.59
N SER A 1048 -50.08 0.79 28.58
CA SER A 1048 -49.80 1.63 27.42
C SER A 1048 -48.83 0.91 26.50
N MET A 1049 -49.30 0.47 25.33
CA MET A 1049 -48.53 -0.32 24.36
C MET A 1049 -48.57 0.34 22.99
N GLU A 1050 -47.43 0.43 22.32
CA GLU A 1050 -47.39 0.68 20.87
C GLU A 1050 -48.23 -0.38 20.14
N ARG A 1051 -48.78 -0.02 18.97
CA ARG A 1051 -49.68 -0.89 18.20
C ARG A 1051 -49.05 -2.24 17.88
N GLU A 1052 -47.77 -2.23 17.53
CA GLU A 1052 -46.96 -3.40 17.19
C GLU A 1052 -46.75 -4.29 18.43
N VAL A 1053 -46.51 -3.68 19.59
CA VAL A 1053 -46.31 -4.37 20.87
C VAL A 1053 -47.59 -5.05 21.35
N ARG A 1054 -48.73 -4.36 21.23
CA ARG A 1054 -50.05 -4.92 21.59
C ARG A 1054 -50.37 -6.16 20.76
N ASN A 1055 -50.27 -6.05 19.44
CA ASN A 1055 -50.47 -7.18 18.52
C ASN A 1055 -49.52 -8.36 18.82
N MET A 1056 -48.26 -8.06 19.12
CA MET A 1056 -47.26 -9.07 19.45
C MET A 1056 -47.63 -9.85 20.72
N PHE A 1057 -47.94 -9.16 21.82
CA PHE A 1057 -48.30 -9.83 23.07
C PHE A 1057 -49.67 -10.52 23.00
N ALA A 1058 -50.67 -9.91 22.38
CA ALA A 1058 -51.99 -10.53 22.18
C ALA A 1058 -51.88 -11.86 21.44
N LYS A 1059 -51.09 -11.91 20.36
CA LYS A 1059 -50.83 -13.12 19.59
C LYS A 1059 -50.09 -14.19 20.39
N ASP A 1060 -49.05 -13.81 21.14
CA ASP A 1060 -48.30 -14.76 21.98
C ASP A 1060 -49.18 -15.37 23.08
N ILE A 1061 -50.01 -14.54 23.76
CA ILE A 1061 -50.97 -14.98 24.78
C ILE A 1061 -51.95 -16.00 24.18
N GLN A 1062 -52.55 -15.65 23.03
CA GLN A 1062 -53.52 -16.49 22.33
C GLN A 1062 -52.89 -17.84 21.93
N GLN A 1063 -51.72 -17.83 21.30
CA GLN A 1063 -51.04 -19.04 20.84
C GLN A 1063 -50.68 -20.02 21.96
N VAL A 1064 -50.36 -19.50 23.16
CA VAL A 1064 -50.00 -20.33 24.31
C VAL A 1064 -51.24 -20.85 25.03
N LEU A 1065 -52.19 -19.97 25.36
CA LEU A 1065 -53.29 -20.32 26.27
C LEU A 1065 -54.50 -20.93 25.56
N GLU A 1066 -54.84 -20.48 24.36
CA GLU A 1066 -56.05 -20.94 23.66
C GLU A 1066 -56.03 -22.45 23.35
N PRO A 1067 -54.95 -23.03 22.80
CA PRO A 1067 -54.90 -24.46 22.53
C PRO A 1067 -54.88 -25.32 23.80
N LEU A 1068 -54.20 -24.85 24.85
CA LEU A 1068 -54.15 -25.53 26.14
C LEU A 1068 -55.52 -25.54 26.80
N TYR A 1069 -56.21 -24.40 26.80
CA TYR A 1069 -57.55 -24.29 27.34
C TYR A 1069 -58.53 -25.15 26.54
N ASN A 1070 -58.50 -25.10 25.21
CA ASN A 1070 -59.38 -25.90 24.36
C ASN A 1070 -59.23 -27.40 24.63
N ARG A 1071 -57.98 -27.89 24.78
CA ARG A 1071 -57.71 -29.30 25.12
C ARG A 1071 -58.20 -29.66 26.53
N PHE A 1072 -57.98 -28.78 27.50
CA PHE A 1072 -58.42 -28.99 28.88
C PHE A 1072 -59.96 -28.98 28.97
N TRP A 1073 -60.60 -28.05 28.26
CA TRP A 1073 -62.04 -27.93 28.13
C TRP A 1073 -62.63 -29.17 27.44
N ASP A 1074 -62.09 -29.62 26.30
CA ASP A 1074 -62.55 -30.82 25.58
C ASP A 1074 -62.56 -32.06 26.47
N ARG A 1075 -61.58 -32.17 27.38
CA ARG A 1075 -61.46 -33.31 28.27
C ARG A 1075 -62.41 -33.23 29.47
N TYR A 1076 -62.64 -32.04 30.03
CA TYR A 1076 -63.26 -31.90 31.36
C TYR A 1076 -64.50 -31.01 31.48
N HIS A 1077 -65.00 -30.38 30.41
CA HIS A 1077 -66.12 -29.43 30.49
C HIS A 1077 -67.41 -29.99 31.13
N GLU A 1078 -67.69 -31.28 30.97
CA GLU A 1078 -68.86 -31.95 31.54
C GLU A 1078 -68.82 -32.06 33.08
N ILE A 1079 -67.70 -31.70 33.73
CA ILE A 1079 -67.57 -31.70 35.20
C ILE A 1079 -68.52 -30.73 35.90
N ASP A 1080 -68.93 -29.69 35.20
CA ASP A 1080 -69.85 -28.65 35.67
C ASP A 1080 -71.30 -28.90 35.24
N LYS A 1081 -71.56 -29.96 34.45
CA LYS A 1081 -72.90 -30.33 33.94
C LYS A 1081 -73.67 -29.15 33.32
N GLY A 1082 -72.97 -28.25 32.63
CA GLY A 1082 -73.55 -27.05 32.02
C GLY A 1082 -74.05 -25.98 33.01
N LYS A 1083 -73.70 -26.05 34.30
CA LYS A 1083 -74.17 -25.09 35.32
C LYS A 1083 -73.39 -23.77 35.36
N GLY A 1084 -72.25 -23.69 34.67
CA GLY A 1084 -71.41 -22.49 34.59
C GLY A 1084 -70.81 -22.02 35.92
N LYS A 1085 -70.78 -22.89 36.95
CA LYS A 1085 -70.25 -22.55 38.28
C LYS A 1085 -68.73 -22.62 38.33
N TYR A 1086 -68.13 -23.51 37.55
CA TYR A 1086 -66.68 -23.73 37.51
C TYR A 1086 -66.11 -23.45 36.11
N VAL A 1087 -66.82 -23.88 35.06
CA VAL A 1087 -66.41 -23.65 33.67
C VAL A 1087 -67.06 -22.34 33.20
N LYS A 1088 -66.31 -21.23 33.29
CA LYS A 1088 -66.79 -19.88 32.95
C LYS A 1088 -66.85 -19.64 31.44
N TYR A 1089 -65.89 -20.19 30.69
CA TYR A 1089 -65.76 -19.97 29.26
C TYR A 1089 -66.05 -21.26 28.48
N ASP A 1090 -66.83 -21.13 27.41
CA ASP A 1090 -66.83 -22.10 26.31
C ASP A 1090 -65.77 -21.72 25.26
N LYS A 1091 -65.57 -22.58 24.27
CA LYS A 1091 -64.57 -22.32 23.21
C LYS A 1091 -64.82 -21.02 22.45
N SER A 1092 -66.08 -20.65 22.23
CA SER A 1092 -66.43 -19.45 21.46
C SER A 1092 -66.23 -18.16 22.24
N SER A 1093 -66.60 -18.17 23.52
CA SER A 1093 -66.49 -17.04 24.44
C SER A 1093 -65.04 -16.79 24.85
N ILE A 1094 -64.21 -17.83 25.06
CA ILE A 1094 -62.78 -17.60 25.34
C ILE A 1094 -62.05 -17.06 24.10
N ALA A 1095 -62.38 -17.54 22.90
CA ALA A 1095 -61.82 -17.02 21.65
C ALA A 1095 -62.16 -15.55 21.43
N ALA A 1096 -63.40 -15.13 21.74
CA ALA A 1096 -63.81 -13.73 21.70
C ALA A 1096 -63.02 -12.85 22.69
N VAL A 1097 -62.68 -13.37 23.88
CA VAL A 1097 -61.84 -12.64 24.85
C VAL A 1097 -60.42 -12.47 24.31
N PHE A 1098 -59.81 -13.47 23.68
CA PHE A 1098 -58.49 -13.35 23.04
C PHE A 1098 -58.50 -12.33 21.90
N LEU A 1099 -59.55 -12.30 21.07
CA LEU A 1099 -59.70 -11.29 20.02
C LEU A 1099 -59.78 -9.86 20.61
N SER A 1100 -60.31 -9.69 21.81
CA SER A 1100 -60.37 -8.38 22.49
C SER A 1100 -59.04 -7.86 23.04
N LEU A 1101 -57.95 -8.63 22.90
CA LEU A 1101 -56.60 -8.24 23.34
C LEU A 1101 -55.80 -7.51 22.25
N PHE A 1102 -56.18 -7.63 20.99
CA PHE A 1102 -55.49 -7.00 19.85
C PHE A 1102 -55.68 -5.49 19.82
#